data_AF-A0A2M4AFC7-F1
#
_entry.id   AF-A0A2M4AFC7-F1
#
_cell.length_a   1.000
_cell.length_b   1.000
_cell.length_c   1.000
_cell.angle_alpha   90.00
_cell.angle_beta   90.00
_cell.angle_gamma   90.00
#
_symmetry.space_group_name_H-M   'P 1'
#
loop_
_entity.id
_entity.type
_entity.pdbx_description
1 polymer ?
#
loop_
_entity_poly.entity_id
_entity_poly.type
_entity_poly.pdbx_seq_one_letter_code
_entity_poly.pdbx_strand_id
1 'polypeptide(L)'
;ELKVSAANIARSGGPCTGNTPGHHPKSQPEKGPVMLLHELFTDAHFECVSSDGLQHSKFTVVVTVNDNQRFEGTGPSKKMAKNAAAKAALASICNISFSPLQQSKFGLINAGAGNGALCGGPGGLAHNGDSSFKQGKNFELPQTFADAIGKLVIEKFNLVMQSSDVYSRRKVLAGFVMTYGYDVKSARVISLATGTKCVSGEHMSVTGSVINDSHAEIIARRGLMDFIYSQLDLLCRRQADPVSGGDSVSPAATVAPAVLNGNTTAAGGTMTSAGVCSVQPGSKETETDSNEPEEEPIFNKPSSESGLYTLKEGIYFHLYINTAPCGDARVFSPHENDSMDVDKHPNRKARGQLRTKVESGEGTIPVKSSEGIQTWDGVLQGQRLLTMSCSDKISRWNVLGLQGSLLASIIQPIYLHSIVLGSLLHPAHMYRAICGRIENSIQGLPPPYRLNKPKLALMTSAESRNQTKPPNFSINWITDCTEVEIVNSFTGKLINNNTNTSKMSRLSKQSFYRRYTNVIALLPHVRFRDLKPTYFETKMSVVEYQQAKRELFAAFSKEDLGDWLKKPIEQDQFTLLTAKETDPPSQQQQQPSQQLQQNQQQQLQQQQQQQQHQQQQQPQQLQQHGLQQLPPLLPPSASAVPT
;
A
#
# COMPACT_ATOMS: atom_id res chain seq x y z
N GLU A 1 -25.68 24.38 -62.03
CA GLU A 1 -25.78 24.00 -63.45
C GLU A 1 -24.51 23.22 -63.79
N LEU A 2 -24.43 21.98 -64.25
CA LEU A 2 -25.33 20.87 -64.61
C LEU A 2 -24.76 19.62 -63.87
N LYS A 3 -25.50 18.76 -63.14
CA LYS A 3 -26.42 17.69 -63.60
C LYS A 3 -25.76 16.82 -64.69
N VAL A 4 -25.48 15.52 -64.50
CA VAL A 4 -26.42 14.36 -64.61
C VAL A 4 -25.54 13.09 -64.47
N SER A 5 -25.59 12.26 -63.41
CA SER A 5 -26.45 11.06 -63.19
C SER A 5 -26.58 10.11 -64.40
N ALA A 6 -25.98 8.92 -64.43
CA ALA A 6 -26.41 7.68 -63.76
C ALA A 6 -26.79 6.59 -64.81
N ALA A 7 -26.83 5.35 -64.32
CA ALA A 7 -27.35 4.10 -64.92
C ALA A 7 -26.37 3.33 -65.84
N ASN A 8 -25.77 2.23 -65.37
CA ASN A 8 -26.30 0.85 -65.18
C ASN A 8 -26.25 0.01 -66.47
N ILE A 9 -25.59 -1.16 -66.41
CA ILE A 9 -26.16 -2.49 -66.73
C ILE A 9 -25.06 -3.57 -66.62
N ALA A 10 -25.47 -4.70 -66.03
CA ALA A 10 -24.71 -5.89 -65.71
C ALA A 10 -24.61 -6.90 -66.87
N ARG A 11 -23.57 -7.75 -66.89
CA ARG A 11 -23.65 -9.24 -66.76
C ARG A 11 -22.36 -9.97 -67.19
N SER A 12 -22.13 -11.11 -66.48
CA SER A 12 -21.36 -12.33 -66.84
C SER A 12 -19.85 -12.22 -67.09
N GLY A 13 -18.97 -13.09 -66.61
CA GLY A 13 -19.07 -14.33 -65.82
C GLY A 13 -17.77 -15.15 -65.93
N GLY A 14 -17.09 -15.38 -64.79
CA GLY A 14 -16.12 -16.47 -64.47
C GLY A 14 -14.75 -16.57 -65.18
N PRO A 15 -13.79 -17.39 -64.70
CA PRO A 15 -13.49 -17.80 -63.31
C PRO A 15 -11.97 -17.85 -62.94
N CYS A 16 -11.68 -17.97 -61.63
CA CYS A 16 -10.45 -18.46 -60.96
C CYS A 16 -9.14 -17.64 -61.18
N THR A 17 -8.37 -17.22 -60.17
CA THR A 17 -7.70 -18.03 -59.14
C THR A 17 -7.40 -17.23 -57.86
N GLY A 18 -7.38 -17.93 -56.73
CA GLY A 18 -7.34 -17.34 -55.38
C GLY A 18 -6.06 -16.59 -55.00
N ASN A 19 -6.28 -15.60 -54.14
CA ASN A 19 -5.30 -15.11 -53.18
C ASN A 19 -6.07 -14.74 -51.90
N THR A 20 -5.85 -15.49 -50.83
CA THR A 20 -6.36 -15.20 -49.48
C THR A 20 -5.65 -13.96 -48.91
N PRO A 21 -6.36 -12.90 -48.48
CA PRO A 21 -5.74 -11.85 -47.67
C PRO A 21 -5.85 -12.20 -46.19
N GLY A 22 -4.72 -12.06 -45.50
CA GLY A 22 -4.55 -12.34 -44.08
C GLY A 22 -5.48 -11.54 -43.17
N HIS A 23 -5.69 -12.13 -42.00
CA HIS A 23 -6.55 -11.63 -40.95
C HIS A 23 -5.94 -10.35 -40.32
N HIS A 24 -6.38 -9.18 -40.78
CA HIS A 24 -6.15 -7.93 -40.04
C HIS A 24 -7.00 -7.93 -38.76
N PRO A 25 -6.47 -7.48 -37.61
CA PRO A 25 -7.28 -7.29 -36.40
C PRO A 25 -8.33 -6.20 -36.64
N LYS A 26 -9.60 -6.53 -36.37
CA LYS A 26 -10.77 -5.67 -36.60
C LYS A 26 -10.67 -4.35 -35.81
N SER A 27 -11.17 -3.28 -36.44
CA SER A 27 -11.21 -1.90 -35.94
C SER A 27 -12.02 -1.74 -34.65
N GLN A 28 -11.63 -0.76 -33.83
CA GLN A 28 -12.32 -0.37 -32.60
C GLN A 28 -13.82 -0.13 -32.84
N PRO A 29 -14.71 -0.50 -31.90
CA PRO A 29 -16.12 -0.14 -32.01
C PRO A 29 -16.33 1.33 -31.67
N GLU A 30 -16.91 2.10 -32.59
CA GLU A 30 -17.31 3.51 -32.39
C GLU A 30 -18.48 3.69 -31.39
N LYS A 31 -19.04 2.58 -30.89
CA LYS A 31 -20.30 2.52 -30.15
C LYS A 31 -20.07 2.12 -28.68
N GLY A 32 -20.87 2.66 -27.77
CA GLY A 32 -20.80 2.32 -26.35
C GLY A 32 -21.12 0.82 -26.09
N PRO A 33 -20.61 0.22 -24.99
CA PRO A 33 -20.67 -1.23 -24.77
C PRO A 33 -22.09 -1.81 -24.82
N VAL A 34 -23.06 -1.17 -24.17
CA VAL A 34 -24.45 -1.65 -24.17
C VAL A 34 -25.05 -1.62 -25.58
N MET A 35 -24.76 -0.56 -26.35
CA MET A 35 -25.29 -0.39 -27.69
C MET A 35 -24.68 -1.40 -28.67
N LEU A 36 -23.36 -1.62 -28.57
CA LEU A 36 -22.68 -2.64 -29.36
C LEU A 36 -23.18 -4.05 -29.03
N LEU A 37 -23.43 -4.35 -27.75
CA LEU A 37 -23.95 -5.66 -27.37
C LEU A 37 -25.34 -5.90 -27.97
N HIS A 38 -26.25 -4.92 -27.89
CA HIS A 38 -27.59 -5.04 -28.50
C HIS A 38 -27.57 -5.14 -30.03
N GLU A 39 -26.56 -4.57 -30.68
CA GLU A 39 -26.39 -4.67 -32.14
C GLU A 39 -25.86 -6.04 -32.56
N LEU A 40 -24.94 -6.62 -31.78
CA LEU A 40 -24.40 -7.95 -32.04
C LEU A 40 -25.36 -9.06 -31.60
N PHE A 41 -26.15 -8.82 -30.56
CA PHE A 41 -27.06 -9.77 -29.93
C PHE A 41 -28.39 -9.08 -29.63
N THR A 42 -29.35 -9.25 -30.53
CA THR A 42 -30.68 -8.65 -30.40
C THR A 42 -31.51 -9.28 -29.27
N ASP A 43 -31.13 -10.47 -28.83
CA ASP A 43 -31.69 -11.25 -27.72
C ASP A 43 -31.10 -10.87 -26.34
N ALA A 44 -30.14 -9.94 -26.28
CA ALA A 44 -29.51 -9.54 -25.03
C ALA A 44 -30.53 -8.91 -24.04
N HIS A 45 -30.75 -9.57 -22.90
CA HIS A 45 -31.68 -9.12 -21.85
C HIS A 45 -30.94 -8.72 -20.58
N PHE A 46 -31.14 -7.49 -20.10
CA PHE A 46 -30.55 -6.98 -18.87
C PHE A 46 -31.54 -6.99 -17.71
N GLU A 47 -31.22 -7.73 -16.66
CA GLU A 47 -32.00 -7.82 -15.43
C GLU A 47 -31.22 -7.22 -14.24
N CYS A 48 -31.89 -6.41 -13.42
CA CYS A 48 -31.30 -5.90 -12.19
C CYS A 48 -31.58 -6.89 -11.05
N VAL A 49 -30.58 -7.64 -10.63
CA VAL A 49 -30.72 -8.77 -9.69
C VAL A 49 -30.60 -8.33 -8.22
N SER A 50 -29.84 -7.26 -7.94
CA SER A 50 -29.78 -6.69 -6.59
C SER A 50 -29.73 -5.16 -6.60
N SER A 51 -30.41 -4.57 -5.62
CA SER A 51 -30.31 -3.15 -5.27
C SER A 51 -30.27 -3.03 -3.75
N ASP A 52 -29.09 -2.78 -3.20
CA ASP A 52 -28.94 -2.58 -1.76
C ASP A 52 -29.58 -1.23 -1.41
N GLY A 53 -30.80 -1.20 -0.87
CA GLY A 53 -31.66 0.00 -0.77
C GLY A 53 -31.19 1.17 0.12
N LEU A 54 -29.89 1.32 0.39
CA LEU A 54 -29.30 2.39 1.18
C LEU A 54 -28.75 3.52 0.28
N GLN A 55 -28.46 4.69 0.85
CA GLN A 55 -27.89 5.87 0.15
C GLN A 55 -26.53 5.61 -0.55
N HIS A 56 -25.98 4.39 -0.44
CA HIS A 56 -24.79 3.87 -1.13
C HIS A 56 -25.09 2.60 -1.93
N SER A 57 -26.29 2.50 -2.49
CA SER A 57 -26.81 1.32 -3.20
C SER A 57 -25.89 0.84 -4.33
N LYS A 58 -25.32 -0.36 -4.17
CA LYS A 58 -24.69 -1.10 -5.26
C LYS A 58 -25.81 -1.76 -6.07
N PHE A 59 -25.81 -1.53 -7.37
CA PHE A 59 -26.69 -2.22 -8.31
C PHE A 59 -25.93 -3.35 -8.96
N THR A 60 -26.52 -4.53 -8.96
CA THR A 60 -26.03 -5.68 -9.71
C THR A 60 -26.96 -5.93 -10.87
N VAL A 61 -26.40 -5.91 -12.08
CA VAL A 61 -27.14 -6.18 -13.31
C VAL A 61 -26.53 -7.40 -13.97
N VAL A 62 -27.37 -8.34 -14.36
CA VAL A 62 -26.98 -9.51 -15.15
C VAL A 62 -27.51 -9.33 -16.57
N VAL A 63 -26.66 -9.56 -17.55
CA VAL A 63 -27.06 -9.66 -18.96
C VAL A 63 -27.06 -11.12 -19.39
N THR A 64 -28.16 -11.57 -19.97
CA THR A 64 -28.29 -12.90 -20.59
C THR A 64 -28.20 -12.75 -22.10
N VAL A 65 -27.33 -13.52 -22.74
CA VAL A 65 -27.06 -13.50 -24.19
C VAL A 65 -27.03 -14.94 -24.72
N ASN A 66 -27.55 -15.17 -25.93
CA ASN A 66 -27.61 -16.48 -26.61
C ASN A 66 -28.25 -17.58 -25.76
N ASP A 67 -29.43 -17.30 -25.21
CA ASP A 67 -30.31 -18.25 -24.48
C ASP A 67 -29.68 -19.10 -23.36
N ASN A 68 -28.47 -18.79 -22.85
CA ASN A 68 -27.91 -19.44 -21.65
C ASN A 68 -26.64 -18.80 -21.05
N GLN A 69 -26.04 -17.77 -21.67
CA GLN A 69 -24.82 -17.15 -21.13
C GLN A 69 -25.15 -15.91 -20.30
N ARG A 70 -24.82 -15.94 -19.01
CA ARG A 70 -25.10 -14.84 -18.06
C ARG A 70 -23.81 -14.14 -17.66
N PHE A 71 -23.78 -12.82 -17.79
CA PHE A 71 -22.66 -11.97 -17.39
C PHE A 71 -23.12 -10.93 -16.38
N GLU A 72 -22.41 -10.82 -15.28
CA GLU A 72 -22.74 -9.90 -14.19
C GLU A 72 -21.89 -8.64 -14.26
N GLY A 73 -22.52 -7.49 -14.02
CA GLY A 73 -21.87 -6.20 -13.84
C GLY A 73 -22.44 -5.46 -12.64
N THR A 74 -21.55 -4.89 -11.84
CA THR A 74 -21.93 -4.11 -10.66
C THR A 74 -21.54 -2.65 -10.81
N GLY A 75 -22.31 -1.75 -10.19
CA GLY A 75 -21.98 -0.32 -10.20
C GLY A 75 -22.87 0.52 -9.28
N PRO A 76 -22.52 1.79 -9.05
CA PRO A 76 -23.26 2.69 -8.15
C PRO A 76 -24.60 3.18 -8.75
N SER A 77 -24.87 2.87 -10.02
CA SER A 77 -26.15 3.14 -10.68
C SER A 77 -26.51 1.98 -11.60
N LYS A 78 -27.81 1.78 -11.86
CA LYS A 78 -28.29 0.79 -12.85
C LYS A 78 -27.62 0.96 -14.22
N LYS A 79 -27.35 2.21 -14.63
CA LYS A 79 -26.66 2.53 -15.91
C LYS A 79 -25.22 2.03 -15.91
N MET A 80 -24.45 2.27 -14.84
CA MET A 80 -23.07 1.82 -14.74
C MET A 80 -22.98 0.30 -14.59
N ALA A 81 -23.88 -0.32 -13.82
CA ALA A 81 -23.97 -1.77 -13.68
C ALA A 81 -24.29 -2.45 -15.02
N LYS A 82 -25.27 -1.92 -15.79
CA LYS A 82 -25.56 -2.35 -17.17
C LYS A 82 -24.34 -2.24 -18.08
N ASN A 83 -23.63 -1.12 -18.03
CA ASN A 83 -22.43 -0.91 -18.84
C ASN A 83 -21.33 -1.93 -18.50
N ALA A 84 -21.09 -2.19 -17.20
CA ALA A 84 -20.13 -3.19 -16.74
C ALA A 84 -20.51 -4.61 -17.21
N ALA A 85 -21.78 -4.99 -17.10
CA ALA A 85 -22.28 -6.30 -17.54
C ALA A 85 -22.10 -6.47 -19.06
N ALA A 86 -22.39 -5.42 -19.83
CA ALA A 86 -22.22 -5.43 -21.28
C ALA A 86 -20.75 -5.56 -21.70
N LYS A 87 -19.82 -4.87 -21.00
CA LYS A 87 -18.38 -5.01 -21.24
C LYS A 87 -17.91 -6.43 -20.98
N ALA A 88 -18.38 -7.06 -19.89
CA ALA A 88 -18.03 -8.43 -19.56
C ALA A 88 -18.53 -9.42 -20.64
N ALA A 89 -19.76 -9.25 -21.10
CA ALA A 89 -20.33 -10.06 -22.19
C ALA A 89 -19.55 -9.91 -23.51
N LEU A 90 -19.27 -8.68 -23.94
CA LEU A 90 -18.53 -8.42 -25.18
C LEU A 90 -17.08 -8.94 -25.13
N ALA A 91 -16.42 -8.83 -23.98
CA ALA A 91 -15.07 -9.36 -23.80
C ALA A 91 -15.07 -10.89 -23.88
N SER A 92 -16.07 -11.55 -23.29
CA SER A 92 -16.13 -13.01 -23.26
C SER A 92 -16.61 -13.62 -24.57
N ILE A 93 -17.64 -13.05 -25.21
CA ILE A 93 -18.28 -13.65 -26.39
C ILE A 93 -17.58 -13.23 -27.67
N CYS A 94 -17.22 -11.95 -27.78
CA CYS A 94 -16.70 -11.36 -29.02
C CYS A 94 -15.19 -11.12 -28.98
N ASN A 95 -14.53 -11.36 -27.85
CA ASN A 95 -13.15 -10.93 -27.59
C ASN A 95 -12.95 -9.42 -27.81
N ILE A 96 -13.99 -8.62 -27.55
CA ILE A 96 -13.97 -7.15 -27.66
C ILE A 96 -13.84 -6.58 -26.25
N SER A 97 -12.63 -6.14 -25.91
CA SER A 97 -12.35 -5.51 -24.62
C SER A 97 -12.58 -4.01 -24.68
N PHE A 98 -13.38 -3.49 -23.75
CA PHE A 98 -13.49 -2.06 -23.47
C PHE A 98 -12.66 -1.73 -22.24
N SER A 99 -11.35 -1.56 -22.43
CA SER A 99 -10.48 -1.08 -21.37
C SER A 99 -10.94 0.33 -20.93
N PRO A 100 -11.14 0.59 -19.63
CA PRO A 100 -11.38 1.94 -19.14
C PRO A 100 -10.28 2.93 -19.55
N LEU A 101 -9.08 2.43 -19.87
CA LEU A 101 -7.93 3.21 -20.35
C LEU A 101 -8.08 3.64 -21.83
N GLN A 102 -9.00 3.04 -22.59
CA GLN A 102 -9.25 3.37 -24.00
C GLN A 102 -10.46 4.30 -24.19
N GLN A 103 -11.27 4.52 -23.15
CA GLN A 103 -12.49 5.36 -23.23
C GLN A 103 -12.20 6.86 -23.33
N SER A 104 -10.94 7.30 -23.23
CA SER A 104 -10.57 8.71 -23.35
C SER A 104 -10.56 9.25 -24.79
N LYS A 105 -10.95 8.45 -25.79
CA LYS A 105 -10.94 8.81 -27.21
C LYS A 105 -12.27 9.35 -27.76
N PHE A 106 -13.33 9.47 -26.97
CA PHE A 106 -14.66 9.85 -27.48
C PHE A 106 -14.80 11.38 -27.60
N GLY A 107 -14.30 11.94 -28.70
CA GLY A 107 -14.45 13.36 -29.03
C GLY A 107 -13.80 13.76 -30.35
N LEU A 108 -14.15 13.10 -31.46
CA LEU A 108 -13.77 13.54 -32.82
C LEU A 108 -14.95 13.31 -33.77
N ILE A 109 -15.76 14.35 -33.95
CA ILE A 109 -16.60 14.52 -35.13
C ILE A 109 -15.75 15.16 -36.23
N ASN A 110 -15.84 14.57 -37.41
CA ASN A 110 -15.25 14.99 -38.67
C ASN A 110 -15.42 16.49 -38.96
N ALA A 111 -14.33 17.16 -39.31
CA ALA A 111 -14.35 18.30 -40.23
C ALA A 111 -13.12 18.18 -41.13
N GLY A 112 -13.36 17.75 -42.37
CA GLY A 112 -12.35 17.62 -43.40
C GLY A 112 -11.99 18.95 -44.05
N ALA A 113 -10.80 18.93 -44.66
CA ALA A 113 -10.38 19.64 -45.88
C ALA A 113 -10.64 21.16 -45.99
N GLY A 114 -9.53 21.93 -46.02
CA GLY A 114 -9.54 23.32 -46.48
C GLY A 114 -8.15 23.99 -46.46
N ASN A 115 -7.43 23.87 -47.58
CA ASN A 115 -6.46 24.79 -48.20
C ASN A 115 -5.62 25.80 -47.36
N GLY A 116 -4.29 25.60 -47.40
CA GLY A 116 -3.31 26.53 -47.99
C GLY A 116 -2.94 27.84 -47.26
N ALA A 117 -1.66 27.99 -46.89
CA ALA A 117 -0.78 29.12 -47.27
C ALA A 117 0.63 29.02 -46.66
N LEU A 118 1.63 29.33 -47.48
CA LEU A 118 3.07 29.42 -47.21
C LEU A 118 3.47 30.73 -46.48
N CYS A 119 4.47 30.64 -45.59
CA CYS A 119 5.64 31.55 -45.36
C CYS A 119 6.15 31.33 -43.90
N GLY A 120 7.43 31.31 -43.50
CA GLY A 120 8.74 31.62 -44.07
C GLY A 120 9.60 32.29 -42.96
N GLY A 121 10.72 31.69 -42.51
CA GLY A 121 11.76 32.37 -41.71
C GLY A 121 12.23 31.67 -40.40
N PRO A 122 13.55 31.48 -40.16
CA PRO A 122 14.09 30.70 -39.04
C PRO A 122 14.55 31.58 -37.86
N GLY A 123 14.21 31.16 -36.62
CA GLY A 123 14.78 31.74 -35.41
C GLY A 123 13.84 31.68 -34.21
N GLY A 124 13.97 30.65 -33.36
CA GLY A 124 13.18 30.54 -32.14
C GLY A 124 13.31 29.19 -31.44
N LEU A 125 14.30 29.10 -30.55
CA LEU A 125 14.40 28.23 -29.37
C LEU A 125 13.36 27.09 -29.25
N ALA A 126 13.81 25.86 -29.52
CA ALA A 126 13.05 24.65 -29.26
C ALA A 126 12.79 24.50 -27.76
N HIS A 127 11.51 24.46 -27.36
CA HIS A 127 11.06 24.07 -26.03
C HIS A 127 10.33 22.73 -26.10
N ASN A 128 10.68 21.87 -25.15
CA ASN A 128 10.32 20.46 -24.99
C ASN A 128 8.83 20.16 -25.22
N GLY A 129 8.56 19.33 -26.23
CA GLY A 129 7.30 18.62 -26.43
C GLY A 129 7.55 17.12 -26.40
N ASP A 130 7.49 16.55 -25.19
CA ASP A 130 7.58 15.11 -24.92
C ASP A 130 6.54 14.35 -25.77
N SER A 131 7.03 13.69 -26.81
CA SER A 131 6.25 12.89 -27.74
C SER A 131 6.87 11.48 -27.84
N SER A 132 6.92 10.79 -26.70
CA SER A 132 7.32 9.37 -26.64
C SER A 132 6.34 8.47 -25.89
N PHE A 133 5.03 8.71 -25.99
CA PHE A 133 4.06 7.63 -25.77
C PHE A 133 3.95 6.78 -27.03
N LYS A 134 5.00 6.01 -27.36
CA LYS A 134 4.86 4.91 -28.32
C LYS A 134 4.11 3.79 -27.63
N GLN A 135 2.83 3.67 -27.94
CA GLN A 135 1.86 2.73 -27.39
C GLN A 135 2.26 1.28 -27.73
N GLY A 136 3.20 0.72 -26.96
CA GLY A 136 3.53 -0.69 -26.99
C GLY A 136 2.39 -1.49 -26.34
N LYS A 137 1.91 -2.55 -27.01
CA LYS A 137 0.81 -3.43 -26.60
C LYS A 137 0.99 -4.17 -25.25
N ASN A 138 2.03 -3.86 -24.45
CA ASN A 138 2.47 -4.67 -23.30
C ASN A 138 2.24 -4.06 -21.91
N PHE A 139 1.64 -2.86 -21.79
CA PHE A 139 1.44 -2.19 -20.50
C PHE A 139 0.10 -2.45 -19.82
N GLU A 140 -0.83 -3.12 -20.51
CA GLU A 140 -2.18 -3.39 -19.99
C GLU A 140 -2.27 -4.80 -19.41
N LEU A 141 -2.92 -4.91 -18.26
CA LEU A 141 -3.28 -6.19 -17.68
C LEU A 141 -4.61 -6.68 -18.28
N PRO A 142 -4.78 -7.97 -18.61
CA PRO A 142 -6.08 -8.49 -19.05
C PRO A 142 -7.19 -8.11 -18.06
N GLN A 143 -8.26 -7.50 -18.55
CA GLN A 143 -9.27 -6.87 -17.70
C GLN A 143 -9.97 -7.86 -16.77
N THR A 144 -10.30 -9.05 -17.26
CA THR A 144 -10.92 -10.12 -16.46
C THR A 144 -10.01 -10.57 -15.31
N PHE A 145 -8.71 -10.67 -15.57
CA PHE A 145 -7.71 -10.98 -14.57
C PHE A 145 -7.56 -9.83 -13.55
N ALA A 146 -7.54 -8.58 -14.00
CA ALA A 146 -7.50 -7.42 -13.12
C ALA A 146 -8.71 -7.38 -12.17
N ASP A 147 -9.91 -7.61 -12.69
CA ASP A 147 -11.14 -7.67 -11.91
C ASP A 147 -11.10 -8.82 -10.89
N ALA A 148 -10.56 -9.97 -11.25
CA ALA A 148 -10.37 -11.09 -10.33
C ALA A 148 -9.42 -10.76 -9.17
N ILE A 149 -8.27 -10.15 -9.45
CA ILE A 149 -7.32 -9.69 -8.40
C ILE A 149 -8.00 -8.72 -7.42
N GLY A 150 -8.74 -7.74 -7.95
CA GLY A 150 -9.47 -6.78 -7.12
C GLY A 150 -10.56 -7.43 -6.27
N LYS A 151 -11.36 -8.34 -6.87
CA LYS A 151 -12.40 -9.09 -6.16
C LYS A 151 -11.83 -9.95 -5.02
N LEU A 152 -10.77 -10.70 -5.27
CA LEU A 152 -10.11 -11.53 -4.25
C LEU A 152 -9.68 -10.71 -3.03
N VAL A 153 -9.12 -9.52 -3.24
CA VAL A 153 -8.70 -8.63 -2.16
C VAL A 153 -9.90 -8.10 -1.36
N ILE A 154 -10.96 -7.69 -2.04
CA ILE A 154 -12.18 -7.19 -1.40
C ILE A 154 -12.89 -8.30 -0.60
N GLU A 155 -13.06 -9.47 -1.21
CA GLU A 155 -13.70 -10.64 -0.58
C GLU A 155 -12.91 -11.11 0.63
N LYS A 156 -11.58 -11.22 0.52
CA LYS A 156 -10.74 -11.59 1.65
C LYS A 156 -10.79 -10.56 2.77
N PHE A 157 -10.84 -9.26 2.44
CA PHE A 157 -11.03 -8.22 3.45
C PHE A 157 -12.37 -8.37 4.18
N ASN A 158 -13.47 -8.59 3.45
CA ASN A 158 -14.79 -8.76 4.04
C ASN A 158 -14.85 -10.00 4.94
N LEU A 159 -14.25 -11.11 4.51
CA LEU A 159 -14.13 -12.34 5.31
C LEU A 159 -13.36 -12.09 6.60
N VAL A 160 -12.19 -11.47 6.51
CA VAL A 160 -11.32 -11.20 7.65
C VAL A 160 -11.95 -10.20 8.63
N MET A 161 -12.82 -9.31 8.15
CA MET A 161 -13.50 -8.27 8.94
C MET A 161 -14.92 -8.65 9.36
N GLN A 162 -15.41 -9.86 9.04
CA GLN A 162 -16.80 -10.27 9.27
C GLN A 162 -17.23 -10.15 10.74
N SER A 163 -16.28 -10.33 11.67
CA SER A 163 -16.52 -10.25 13.12
C SER A 163 -16.32 -8.86 13.72
N SER A 164 -16.00 -7.83 12.93
CA SER A 164 -15.71 -6.48 13.45
C SER A 164 -16.21 -5.32 12.58
N ASP A 165 -17.40 -4.83 12.91
CA ASP A 165 -18.00 -3.64 12.26
C ASP A 165 -17.22 -2.34 12.51
N VAL A 166 -16.46 -2.27 13.61
CA VAL A 166 -15.67 -1.09 13.96
C VAL A 166 -14.47 -0.97 13.03
N TYR A 167 -13.73 -2.07 12.85
CA TYR A 167 -12.48 -2.08 12.09
C TYR A 167 -12.67 -2.36 10.59
N SER A 168 -13.86 -2.81 10.17
CA SER A 168 -14.26 -2.93 8.76
C SER A 168 -14.41 -1.56 8.07
N ARG A 169 -14.60 -0.48 8.85
CA ARG A 169 -14.65 0.90 8.32
C ARG A 169 -13.29 1.30 7.75
N ARG A 170 -13.27 1.63 6.46
CA ARG A 170 -12.06 2.05 5.75
C ARG A 170 -12.34 3.09 4.68
N LYS A 171 -11.29 3.84 4.35
CA LYS A 171 -11.27 4.73 3.18
C LYS A 171 -10.43 4.16 2.04
N VAL A 172 -9.26 3.63 2.39
CA VAL A 172 -8.35 2.98 1.44
C VAL A 172 -8.13 1.54 1.88
N LEU A 173 -8.22 0.63 0.91
CA LEU A 173 -7.86 -0.78 1.01
C LEU A 173 -6.74 -1.04 0.01
N ALA A 174 -5.72 -1.78 0.45
CA ALA A 174 -4.71 -2.32 -0.42
C ALA A 174 -4.42 -3.77 -0.07
N GLY A 175 -3.93 -4.51 -1.05
CA GLY A 175 -3.53 -5.89 -0.86
C GLY A 175 -2.50 -6.34 -1.88
N PHE A 176 -1.68 -7.32 -1.50
CA PHE A 176 -0.81 -8.03 -2.42
C PHE A 176 -1.39 -9.40 -2.71
N VAL A 177 -1.48 -9.74 -3.99
CA VAL A 177 -1.87 -11.07 -4.47
C VAL A 177 -0.69 -11.70 -5.18
N MET A 178 -0.42 -12.96 -4.87
CA MET A 178 0.56 -13.80 -5.55
C MET A 178 -0.17 -14.72 -6.53
N THR A 179 0.39 -14.93 -7.71
CA THR A 179 -0.13 -15.88 -8.71
C THR A 179 1.01 -16.66 -9.34
N TYR A 180 0.65 -17.77 -9.99
CA TYR A 180 1.48 -18.46 -10.97
C TYR A 180 0.96 -18.11 -12.37
N GLY A 181 1.73 -17.30 -13.10
CA GLY A 181 1.36 -16.84 -14.43
C GLY A 181 0.14 -15.91 -14.40
N TYR A 182 -0.78 -16.14 -15.34
CA TYR A 182 -2.06 -15.43 -15.41
C TYR A 182 -3.23 -16.32 -14.97
N ASP A 183 -2.96 -17.37 -14.19
CA ASP A 183 -3.98 -18.27 -13.68
C ASP A 183 -4.62 -17.72 -12.40
N VAL A 184 -5.89 -17.34 -12.50
CA VAL A 184 -6.69 -16.85 -11.37
C VAL A 184 -6.89 -17.93 -10.30
N LYS A 185 -6.91 -19.22 -10.67
CA LYS A 185 -7.10 -20.31 -9.70
C LYS A 185 -5.91 -20.43 -8.74
N SER A 186 -4.73 -20.08 -9.22
CA SER A 186 -3.50 -20.03 -8.43
C SER A 186 -3.38 -18.79 -7.53
N ALA A 187 -4.32 -17.84 -7.65
CA ALA A 187 -4.21 -16.54 -7.00
C ALA A 187 -4.46 -16.62 -5.50
N ARG A 188 -3.48 -16.15 -4.71
CA ARG A 188 -3.54 -16.11 -3.26
C ARG A 188 -3.32 -14.70 -2.73
N VAL A 189 -4.23 -14.23 -1.88
CA VAL A 189 -4.05 -12.96 -1.18
C VAL A 189 -2.99 -13.14 -0.08
N ILE A 190 -1.86 -12.48 -0.25
CA ILE A 190 -0.70 -12.58 0.65
C ILE A 190 -0.81 -11.62 1.82
N SER A 191 -1.28 -10.40 1.56
CA SER A 191 -1.43 -9.39 2.60
C SER A 191 -2.55 -8.43 2.26
N LEU A 192 -3.17 -7.90 3.32
CA LEU A 192 -4.22 -6.89 3.28
C LEU A 192 -3.90 -5.79 4.27
N ALA A 193 -4.25 -4.57 3.91
CA ALA A 193 -4.15 -3.44 4.83
C ALA A 193 -5.13 -2.33 4.51
N THR A 194 -5.43 -1.53 5.53
CA THR A 194 -6.16 -0.27 5.40
C THR A 194 -5.36 0.87 6.02
N GLY A 195 -5.81 2.10 5.77
CA GLY A 195 -5.31 3.29 6.47
C GLY A 195 -4.88 4.40 5.52
N THR A 196 -4.87 5.63 6.04
CA THR A 196 -4.64 6.87 5.25
C THR A 196 -3.82 7.91 5.99
N LYS A 197 -3.15 7.53 7.09
CA LYS A 197 -2.46 8.46 7.98
C LYS A 197 -1.02 8.03 8.27
N CYS A 198 -0.25 8.96 8.80
CA CYS A 198 1.11 8.75 9.29
C CYS A 198 1.18 9.01 10.80
N VAL A 199 2.26 8.52 11.41
CA VAL A 199 2.59 8.81 12.81
C VAL A 199 2.78 10.31 13.02
N SER A 200 2.45 10.79 14.22
CA SER A 200 2.82 12.12 14.71
C SER A 200 4.33 12.20 14.95
N GLY A 201 4.94 13.38 14.75
CA GLY A 201 6.34 13.64 15.07
C GLY A 201 6.69 13.24 16.52
N GLU A 202 5.81 13.53 17.48
CA GLU A 202 5.99 13.26 18.91
C GLU A 202 6.03 11.76 19.26
N HIS A 203 5.51 10.91 18.37
CA HIS A 203 5.42 9.46 18.57
C HIS A 203 6.46 8.69 17.75
N MET A 204 7.41 9.38 17.12
CA MET A 204 8.53 8.71 16.47
C MET A 204 9.33 7.87 17.47
N SER A 205 9.90 6.77 16.96
CA SER A 205 10.71 5.85 17.76
C SER A 205 12.15 5.79 17.26
N VAL A 206 13.09 5.94 18.20
CA VAL A 206 14.51 5.63 18.02
C VAL A 206 14.79 4.13 18.11
N THR A 207 13.90 3.33 18.71
CA THR A 207 14.05 1.87 18.89
C THR A 207 13.41 1.06 17.76
N GLY A 208 13.03 1.70 16.66
CA GLY A 208 12.38 1.01 15.53
C GLY A 208 11.02 0.36 15.83
N SER A 209 10.42 0.63 16.99
CA SER A 209 9.20 -0.06 17.49
C SER A 209 7.89 0.51 16.95
N VAL A 210 7.95 1.60 16.17
CA VAL A 210 6.80 2.35 15.66
C VAL A 210 6.72 2.29 14.14
N ILE A 211 5.49 2.21 13.62
CA ILE A 211 5.17 2.33 12.20
C ILE A 211 5.00 3.81 11.83
N ASN A 212 5.89 4.33 10.97
CA ASN A 212 5.85 5.74 10.57
C ASN A 212 4.71 6.09 9.60
N ASP A 213 4.35 5.15 8.73
CA ASP A 213 3.42 5.39 7.63
C ASP A 213 2.43 4.25 7.55
N SER A 214 1.17 4.57 7.83
CA SER A 214 0.05 3.64 7.93
C SER A 214 -0.91 3.77 6.75
N HIS A 215 -0.45 4.27 5.60
CA HIS A 215 -1.23 4.12 4.37
C HIS A 215 -1.31 2.66 3.94
N ALA A 216 -2.49 2.25 3.50
CA ALA A 216 -2.82 0.86 3.14
C ALA A 216 -1.75 0.20 2.26
N GLU A 217 -1.36 0.82 1.15
CA GLU A 217 -0.38 0.28 0.20
C GLU A 217 1.03 0.12 0.80
N ILE A 218 1.37 0.95 1.79
CA ILE A 218 2.66 0.89 2.50
C ILE A 218 2.65 -0.26 3.50
N ILE A 219 1.55 -0.42 4.24
CA ILE A 219 1.37 -1.49 5.22
C ILE A 219 1.23 -2.85 4.52
N ALA A 220 0.48 -2.94 3.42
CA ALA A 220 0.37 -4.14 2.61
C ALA A 220 1.75 -4.60 2.12
N ARG A 221 2.61 -3.69 1.66
CA ARG A 221 4.00 -4.06 1.29
C ARG A 221 4.78 -4.61 2.48
N ARG A 222 4.63 -4.04 3.68
CA ARG A 222 5.27 -4.58 4.89
C ARG A 222 4.74 -5.98 5.19
N GLY A 223 3.44 -6.22 5.02
CA GLY A 223 2.85 -7.56 5.10
C GLY A 223 3.45 -8.53 4.08
N LEU A 224 3.68 -8.11 2.83
CA LEU A 224 4.40 -8.92 1.85
C LEU A 224 5.83 -9.24 2.29
N MET A 225 6.55 -8.28 2.87
CA MET A 225 7.91 -8.53 3.38
C MET A 225 7.91 -9.57 4.52
N ASP A 226 6.90 -9.52 5.38
CA ASP A 226 6.70 -10.51 6.44
C ASP A 226 6.43 -11.91 5.88
N PHE A 227 5.57 -12.01 4.86
CA PHE A 227 5.36 -13.26 4.12
C PHE A 227 6.67 -13.78 3.50
N ILE A 228 7.47 -12.90 2.87
CA ILE A 228 8.77 -13.29 2.31
C ILE A 228 9.69 -13.86 3.40
N TYR A 229 9.75 -13.26 4.58
CA TYR A 229 10.50 -13.84 5.70
C TYR A 229 9.93 -15.21 6.10
N SER A 230 8.60 -15.40 6.09
CA SER A 230 8.00 -16.70 6.42
C SER A 230 8.37 -17.79 5.40
N GLN A 231 8.48 -17.43 4.12
CA GLN A 231 8.95 -18.34 3.07
C GLN A 231 10.44 -18.70 3.23
N LEU A 232 11.26 -17.78 3.74
CA LEU A 232 12.65 -18.07 4.10
C LEU A 232 12.75 -18.92 5.37
N ASP A 233 11.92 -18.66 6.39
CA ASP A 233 11.83 -19.48 7.60
C ASP A 233 11.42 -20.93 7.27
N LEU A 234 10.54 -21.11 6.28
CA LEU A 234 10.14 -22.44 5.80
C LEU A 234 11.32 -23.22 5.19
N LEU A 235 12.20 -22.53 4.45
CA LEU A 235 13.44 -23.13 3.95
C LEU A 235 14.40 -23.54 5.09
N CYS A 236 14.48 -22.73 6.15
CA CYS A 236 15.26 -23.07 7.34
C CYS A 236 14.74 -24.36 8.02
N ARG A 237 13.41 -24.49 8.16
CA ARG A 237 12.78 -25.66 8.82
C ARG A 237 12.97 -26.96 8.04
N ARG A 238 12.77 -26.93 6.71
CA ARG A 238 12.91 -28.11 5.85
C ARG A 238 14.31 -28.72 5.84
N GLN A 239 15.33 -27.97 6.23
CA GLN A 239 16.68 -28.50 6.40
C GLN A 239 16.89 -29.18 7.77
N ALA A 240 16.09 -28.81 8.77
CA ALA A 240 16.15 -29.36 10.11
C ALA A 240 15.45 -30.73 10.24
N ASP A 241 14.60 -31.11 9.27
CA ASP A 241 13.95 -32.42 9.20
C ASP A 241 14.81 -33.43 8.43
N PRO A 242 15.46 -34.41 9.08
CA PRO A 242 16.20 -35.46 8.40
C PRO A 242 15.24 -36.57 7.97
N VAL A 243 14.72 -36.53 6.74
CA VAL A 243 14.00 -37.69 6.17
C VAL A 243 15.00 -38.69 5.61
N SER A 244 15.17 -39.77 6.38
CA SER A 244 15.39 -41.16 5.97
C SER A 244 15.61 -41.45 4.47
N GLY A 245 16.85 -41.79 4.13
CA GLY A 245 17.26 -42.44 2.89
C GLY A 245 18.73 -42.85 3.03
N GLY A 246 18.96 -44.13 3.34
CA GLY A 246 20.25 -44.63 3.80
C GLY A 246 21.35 -44.58 2.75
N ASP A 247 22.55 -44.26 3.22
CA ASP A 247 23.75 -45.01 2.87
C ASP A 247 24.59 -45.18 4.14
N SER A 248 24.85 -46.44 4.45
CA SER A 248 25.60 -46.90 5.61
C SER A 248 27.08 -46.61 5.44
N VAL A 249 27.63 -45.71 6.27
CA VAL A 249 29.02 -45.81 6.73
C VAL A 249 29.07 -45.47 8.22
N SER A 250 29.34 -46.47 9.04
CA SER A 250 29.51 -46.36 10.49
C SER A 250 30.83 -45.65 10.87
N PRO A 251 30.93 -45.15 12.12
CA PRO A 251 31.74 -43.98 12.46
C PRO A 251 33.13 -44.31 13.02
N ALA A 252 34.08 -43.40 12.84
CA ALA A 252 35.35 -43.40 13.55
C ALA A 252 35.54 -42.08 14.33
N ALA A 253 35.23 -42.18 15.62
CA ALA A 253 35.95 -41.67 16.80
C ALA A 253 36.50 -40.22 16.89
N THR A 254 36.56 -39.80 18.17
CA THR A 254 37.50 -38.85 18.80
C THR A 254 37.20 -37.34 18.63
N VAL A 255 37.18 -36.44 19.64
CA VAL A 255 37.44 -36.44 21.09
C VAL A 255 36.59 -35.29 21.69
N ALA A 256 35.93 -35.52 22.83
CA ALA A 256 35.58 -34.44 23.76
C ALA A 256 36.49 -34.59 25.00
N PRO A 257 37.07 -33.52 25.57
CA PRO A 257 37.76 -33.62 26.84
C PRO A 257 36.73 -33.49 27.98
N ALA A 258 36.68 -34.52 28.83
CA ALA A 258 36.07 -34.49 30.16
C ALA A 258 36.99 -33.82 31.20
N VAL A 259 36.56 -33.87 32.48
CA VAL A 259 37.32 -33.72 33.77
C VAL A 259 37.10 -32.35 34.44
N LEU A 260 36.68 -32.17 35.69
CA LEU A 260 36.48 -32.96 36.95
C LEU A 260 35.43 -32.18 37.81
N ASN A 261 34.64 -32.71 38.74
CA ASN A 261 34.87 -33.53 39.95
C ASN A 261 33.48 -34.08 40.38
N GLY A 262 33.30 -35.34 40.77
CA GLY A 262 33.67 -35.92 42.08
C GLY A 262 32.63 -35.49 43.15
N ASN A 263 31.90 -36.33 43.89
CA ASN A 263 32.17 -37.68 44.36
C ASN A 263 30.90 -38.28 45.03
N THR A 264 30.69 -39.59 44.83
CA THR A 264 30.31 -40.65 45.81
C THR A 264 29.10 -40.44 46.75
N THR A 265 28.15 -41.37 46.91
CA THR A 265 28.32 -42.77 47.35
C THR A 265 26.98 -43.52 47.28
N ALA A 266 27.04 -44.81 46.87
CA ALA A 266 26.39 -46.02 47.41
C ALA A 266 24.92 -45.98 47.91
N ALA A 267 24.08 -47.02 47.79
CA ALA A 267 24.05 -48.33 47.15
C ALA A 267 22.66 -48.92 47.50
N GLY A 268 22.16 -49.90 46.74
CA GLY A 268 21.13 -50.83 47.26
C GLY A 268 19.96 -51.18 46.34
N GLY A 269 20.26 -52.05 45.36
CA GLY A 269 19.47 -53.20 44.90
C GLY A 269 17.93 -53.29 45.00
N THR A 270 17.36 -53.61 43.84
CA THR A 270 16.31 -54.61 43.55
C THR A 270 14.88 -54.41 44.08
N MET A 271 13.90 -54.40 43.17
CA MET A 271 12.68 -55.24 43.26
C MET A 271 11.95 -55.31 41.91
N THR A 272 11.54 -56.53 41.57
CA THR A 272 10.72 -57.00 40.45
C THR A 272 9.22 -57.08 40.81
N SER A 273 8.38 -57.36 39.80
CA SER A 273 6.94 -57.78 39.79
C SER A 273 5.93 -56.63 39.66
N ALA A 274 5.03 -56.53 38.67
CA ALA A 274 4.12 -57.45 37.94
C ALA A 274 2.71 -57.57 38.55
N GLY A 275 1.68 -57.34 37.71
CA GLY A 275 0.22 -57.51 37.97
C GLY A 275 -0.48 -56.16 38.22
N VAL A 276 -1.60 -55.78 37.58
CA VAL A 276 -2.77 -56.56 37.16
C VAL A 276 -3.51 -55.85 36.00
N CYS A 277 -4.16 -56.66 35.17
CA CYS A 277 -4.96 -56.32 34.00
C CYS A 277 -6.42 -55.97 34.36
N SER A 278 -7.04 -55.03 33.64
CA SER A 278 -8.51 -54.87 33.58
C SER A 278 -8.93 -54.39 32.19
N VAL A 279 -9.96 -55.03 31.66
CA VAL A 279 -10.45 -55.06 30.27
C VAL A 279 -11.34 -53.83 29.93
N GLN A 280 -11.34 -53.45 28.64
CA GLN A 280 -12.00 -52.28 28.00
C GLN A 280 -13.56 -52.37 27.93
N PRO A 281 -14.29 -51.36 27.40
CA PRO A 281 -14.48 -51.26 25.93
C PRO A 281 -14.64 -49.83 25.32
N GLY A 282 -14.00 -49.63 24.17
CA GLY A 282 -14.58 -49.06 22.93
C GLY A 282 -15.03 -47.59 22.86
N SER A 283 -14.24 -46.76 22.18
CA SER A 283 -14.76 -45.64 21.37
C SER A 283 -13.87 -45.40 20.14
N LYS A 284 -14.53 -45.45 18.98
CA LYS A 284 -14.00 -45.32 17.61
C LYS A 284 -12.94 -44.23 17.45
N GLU A 285 -11.75 -44.63 17.00
CA GLU A 285 -10.78 -43.75 16.37
C GLU A 285 -11.30 -43.38 14.97
N THR A 286 -11.67 -42.12 14.79
CA THR A 286 -11.74 -41.52 13.46
C THR A 286 -10.34 -41.05 13.10
N GLU A 287 -9.64 -41.82 12.27
CA GLU A 287 -8.51 -41.36 11.48
C GLU A 287 -8.98 -40.19 10.60
N THR A 288 -8.65 -38.97 10.99
CA THR A 288 -8.68 -37.83 10.08
C THR A 288 -7.34 -37.80 9.35
N ASP A 289 -7.30 -38.43 8.20
CA ASP A 289 -6.27 -38.26 7.19
C ASP A 289 -6.38 -36.82 6.62
N SER A 290 -5.77 -35.85 7.30
CA SER A 290 -5.65 -34.48 6.81
C SER A 290 -4.37 -34.35 5.98
N ASN A 291 -4.40 -34.91 4.77
CA ASN A 291 -3.46 -34.57 3.71
C ASN A 291 -3.73 -33.14 3.20
N GLU A 292 -3.43 -32.13 4.02
CA GLU A 292 -3.23 -30.77 3.53
C GLU A 292 -1.90 -30.74 2.78
N PRO A 293 -1.84 -30.29 1.51
CA PRO A 293 -0.59 -30.29 0.76
C PRO A 293 0.42 -29.36 1.45
N GLU A 294 1.57 -29.91 1.85
CA GLU A 294 2.63 -29.12 2.45
C GLU A 294 3.00 -27.93 1.54
N GLU A 295 2.94 -26.72 2.10
CA GLU A 295 3.23 -25.52 1.34
C GLU A 295 4.69 -25.52 0.85
N GLU A 296 4.89 -25.36 -0.46
CA GLU A 296 6.22 -25.33 -1.06
C GLU A 296 6.81 -23.91 -1.04
N PRO A 297 8.08 -23.72 -0.62
CA PRO A 297 8.75 -22.42 -0.69
C PRO A 297 8.73 -21.82 -2.09
N ILE A 298 8.54 -20.50 -2.15
CA ILE A 298 8.52 -19.74 -3.42
C ILE A 298 9.90 -19.45 -4.01
N PHE A 299 10.98 -19.85 -3.33
CA PHE A 299 12.35 -19.52 -3.73
C PHE A 299 13.12 -20.74 -4.24
N ASN A 300 13.90 -20.53 -5.30
CA ASN A 300 14.94 -21.43 -5.74
C ASN A 300 16.20 -21.24 -4.89
N LYS A 301 16.99 -22.32 -4.77
CA LYS A 301 18.30 -22.27 -4.13
C LYS A 301 19.20 -21.21 -4.80
N PRO A 302 20.14 -20.61 -4.08
CA PRO A 302 21.03 -19.61 -4.65
C PRO A 302 21.83 -20.16 -5.82
N SER A 303 21.97 -19.37 -6.89
CA SER A 303 22.89 -19.71 -7.98
C SER A 303 24.33 -19.58 -7.51
N SER A 304 25.24 -20.35 -8.12
CA SER A 304 26.69 -20.29 -7.85
C SER A 304 27.25 -18.87 -8.05
N GLU A 305 26.75 -18.13 -9.04
CA GLU A 305 27.22 -16.80 -9.41
C GLU A 305 26.72 -15.67 -8.50
N SER A 306 25.42 -15.63 -8.17
CA SER A 306 24.88 -14.52 -7.35
C SER A 306 24.86 -14.82 -5.86
N GLY A 307 24.75 -16.10 -5.46
CA GLY A 307 24.59 -16.52 -4.06
C GLY A 307 23.42 -15.87 -3.33
N LEU A 308 22.42 -15.44 -4.10
CA LEU A 308 21.14 -14.92 -3.61
C LEU A 308 20.04 -15.86 -4.06
N TYR A 309 19.05 -16.06 -3.19
CA TYR A 309 17.84 -16.79 -3.54
C TYR A 309 17.07 -16.06 -4.64
N THR A 310 16.47 -16.82 -5.56
CA THR A 310 15.67 -16.27 -6.66
C THR A 310 14.24 -16.73 -6.53
N LEU A 311 13.29 -15.87 -6.88
CA LEU A 311 11.89 -16.25 -6.92
C LEU A 311 11.69 -17.32 -8.02
N LYS A 312 10.89 -18.35 -7.75
CA LYS A 312 10.53 -19.35 -8.75
C LYS A 312 9.91 -18.71 -9.98
N GLU A 313 10.22 -19.29 -11.14
CA GLU A 313 9.69 -18.80 -12.41
C GLU A 313 8.16 -18.90 -12.44
N GLY A 314 7.53 -17.90 -13.07
CA GLY A 314 6.08 -17.81 -13.15
C GLY A 314 5.41 -17.20 -11.92
N ILE A 315 6.09 -16.99 -10.79
CA ILE A 315 5.47 -16.32 -9.64
C ILE A 315 5.43 -14.80 -9.87
N TYR A 316 4.23 -14.22 -9.75
CA TYR A 316 4.01 -12.78 -9.88
C TYR A 316 3.32 -12.19 -8.66
N PHE A 317 3.73 -10.97 -8.30
CA PHE A 317 3.08 -10.18 -7.26
C PHE A 317 2.31 -9.00 -7.87
N HIS A 318 1.02 -8.91 -7.52
CA HIS A 318 0.10 -7.88 -7.98
C HIS A 318 -0.32 -7.01 -6.79
N LEU A 319 -0.22 -5.69 -6.95
CA LEU A 319 -0.69 -4.73 -5.96
C LEU A 319 -2.09 -4.27 -6.34
N TYR A 320 -3.05 -4.47 -5.45
CA TYR A 320 -4.35 -3.82 -5.52
C TYR A 320 -4.39 -2.61 -4.58
N ILE A 321 -4.99 -1.51 -5.05
CA ILE A 321 -5.38 -0.37 -4.21
C ILE A 321 -6.76 0.09 -4.66
N ASN A 322 -7.72 0.27 -3.75
CA ASN A 322 -9.08 0.70 -4.15
C ASN A 322 -9.14 2.11 -4.76
N THR A 323 -8.05 2.88 -4.72
CA THR A 323 -7.94 4.23 -5.30
C THR A 323 -6.47 4.54 -5.67
N ALA A 324 -6.23 5.49 -6.59
CA ALA A 324 -4.87 5.88 -6.97
C ALA A 324 -4.02 6.33 -5.76
N PRO A 325 -2.73 5.93 -5.68
CA PRO A 325 -1.89 6.24 -4.54
C PRO A 325 -1.73 7.75 -4.36
N CYS A 326 -1.59 8.21 -3.11
CA CYS A 326 -1.38 9.65 -2.86
C CYS A 326 -0.04 10.12 -3.46
N GLY A 327 0.03 11.39 -3.85
CA GLY A 327 1.18 11.96 -4.55
C GLY A 327 0.87 12.24 -6.02
N ASP A 328 1.89 12.19 -6.89
CA ASP A 328 1.79 12.57 -8.31
C ASP A 328 0.73 11.77 -9.10
N ALA A 329 0.47 10.51 -8.74
CA ALA A 329 -0.54 9.70 -9.43
C ALA A 329 -1.97 10.24 -9.28
N ARG A 330 -2.22 11.10 -8.28
CA ARG A 330 -3.53 11.73 -8.02
C ARG A 330 -3.54 13.23 -8.38
N VAL A 331 -2.45 13.77 -8.94
CA VAL A 331 -2.38 15.18 -9.37
C VAL A 331 -2.88 15.28 -10.81
N PHE A 332 -4.21 15.18 -10.96
CA PHE A 332 -4.94 15.43 -12.20
C PHE A 332 -6.40 15.76 -11.87
N SER A 333 -7.07 16.53 -12.71
CA SER A 333 -8.53 16.65 -12.62
C SER A 333 -9.17 15.41 -13.27
N PRO A 334 -10.05 14.67 -12.57
CA PRO A 334 -10.77 13.54 -13.18
C PRO A 334 -11.68 13.93 -14.35
N HIS A 335 -11.86 15.23 -14.59
CA HIS A 335 -12.70 15.81 -15.64
C HIS A 335 -11.86 16.49 -16.74
N GLU A 336 -10.53 16.37 -16.70
CA GLU A 336 -9.68 16.78 -17.82
C GLU A 336 -9.98 15.84 -19.01
N ASN A 337 -10.40 16.41 -20.14
CA ASN A 337 -10.46 15.69 -21.41
C ASN A 337 -9.02 15.49 -21.91
N ASP A 338 -8.72 14.31 -22.47
CA ASP A 338 -7.44 13.94 -23.09
C ASP A 338 -7.10 14.75 -24.36
N SER A 339 -7.71 15.93 -24.56
CA SER A 339 -7.34 16.83 -25.63
C SER A 339 -5.86 17.16 -25.49
N MET A 340 -5.08 16.85 -26.51
CA MET A 340 -3.66 17.22 -26.67
C MET A 340 -3.42 18.75 -26.67
N ASP A 341 -4.42 19.54 -26.33
CA ASP A 341 -4.26 20.96 -26.10
C ASP A 341 -3.39 21.14 -24.86
N VAL A 342 -2.45 22.06 -24.98
CA VAL A 342 -1.42 22.36 -23.99
C VAL A 342 -2.08 22.51 -22.63
N ASP A 343 -1.88 21.55 -21.72
CA ASP A 343 -2.48 21.57 -20.38
C ASP A 343 -2.30 22.95 -19.73
N LYS A 344 -3.41 23.70 -19.65
CA LYS A 344 -3.45 25.07 -19.13
C LYS A 344 -3.62 25.08 -17.61
N HIS A 345 -3.61 23.92 -16.93
CA HIS A 345 -3.83 23.87 -15.50
C HIS A 345 -2.70 24.60 -14.76
N PRO A 346 -3.02 25.48 -13.79
CA PRO A 346 -2.02 26.18 -12.97
C PRO A 346 -0.96 25.28 -12.29
N ASN A 347 -1.26 23.99 -12.12
CA ASN A 347 -0.41 23.01 -11.44
C ASN A 347 0.45 22.18 -12.42
N ARG A 348 0.50 22.51 -13.71
CA ARG A 348 1.32 21.78 -14.69
C ARG A 348 2.79 21.72 -14.30
N LYS A 349 3.34 22.83 -13.78
CA LYS A 349 4.72 22.91 -13.27
C LYS A 349 4.99 22.02 -12.04
N ALA A 350 3.94 21.56 -11.35
CA ALA A 350 4.04 20.70 -10.17
C ALA A 350 3.84 19.20 -10.47
N ARG A 351 3.58 18.83 -11.73
CA ARG A 351 3.46 17.44 -12.17
C ARG A 351 4.83 16.77 -12.16
N GLY A 352 4.89 15.51 -11.74
CA GLY A 352 6.13 14.75 -11.63
C GLY A 352 6.96 15.07 -10.37
N GLN A 353 6.76 16.21 -9.71
CA GLN A 353 7.52 16.56 -8.51
C GLN A 353 7.31 15.55 -7.37
N LEU A 354 8.36 15.32 -6.59
CA LEU A 354 8.30 14.59 -5.32
C LEU A 354 7.38 15.30 -4.34
N ARG A 355 6.67 14.52 -3.51
CA ARG A 355 5.66 15.05 -2.60
C ARG A 355 5.76 14.44 -1.21
N THR A 356 5.42 15.23 -0.20
CA THR A 356 5.35 14.77 1.20
C THR A 356 3.92 14.78 1.69
N LYS A 357 3.61 13.80 2.54
CA LYS A 357 2.32 13.69 3.23
C LYS A 357 2.18 14.81 4.24
N VAL A 358 0.97 15.35 4.33
CA VAL A 358 0.62 16.33 5.35
C VAL A 358 0.41 15.60 6.67
N GLU A 359 1.09 16.05 7.72
CA GLU A 359 0.88 15.52 9.07
C GLU A 359 -0.57 15.78 9.48
N SER A 360 -1.21 14.82 10.13
CA SER A 360 -2.63 14.89 10.49
C SER A 360 -3.63 15.01 9.32
N GLY A 361 -3.16 14.93 8.07
CA GLY A 361 -3.97 14.98 6.85
C GLY A 361 -3.78 13.76 5.93
N GLU A 362 -4.57 13.71 4.86
CA GLU A 362 -4.51 12.63 3.85
C GLU A 362 -3.90 13.09 2.51
N GLY A 363 -3.69 14.40 2.39
CA GLY A 363 -3.16 15.06 1.21
C GLY A 363 -1.64 15.01 1.14
N THR A 364 -1.10 15.56 0.06
CA THR A 364 0.34 15.70 -0.14
C THR A 364 0.67 17.08 -0.66
N ILE A 365 1.85 17.59 -0.32
CA ILE A 365 2.40 18.84 -0.85
C ILE A 365 3.69 18.55 -1.64
N PRO A 366 4.02 19.32 -2.70
CA PRO A 366 5.32 19.23 -3.35
C PRO A 366 6.47 19.46 -2.36
N VAL A 367 7.58 18.77 -2.54
CA VAL A 367 8.83 19.06 -1.83
C VAL A 367 9.37 20.40 -2.33
N LYS A 368 9.69 21.32 -1.42
CA LYS A 368 10.34 22.59 -1.76
C LYS A 368 11.85 22.43 -1.62
N SER A 369 12.62 23.05 -2.51
CA SER A 369 14.10 22.99 -2.50
C SER A 369 14.75 23.55 -1.22
N SER A 370 14.02 24.32 -0.41
CA SER A 370 14.48 24.88 0.87
C SER A 370 14.11 24.05 2.10
N GLU A 371 13.27 23.01 1.95
CA GLU A 371 12.90 22.11 3.06
C GLU A 371 14.02 21.07 3.23
N GLY A 372 15.05 21.47 3.99
CA GLY A 372 16.28 20.69 4.19
C GLY A 372 16.12 19.36 4.93
N ILE A 373 17.23 18.85 5.45
CA ILE A 373 17.30 17.60 6.22
C ILE A 373 16.43 17.72 7.47
N GLN A 374 15.58 16.72 7.73
CA GLN A 374 14.82 16.63 8.98
C GLN A 374 15.75 16.25 10.13
N THR A 375 15.73 17.00 11.22
CA THR A 375 16.46 16.67 12.45
C THR A 375 15.52 16.07 13.50
N TRP A 376 16.04 15.19 14.35
CA TRP A 376 15.24 14.49 15.36
C TRP A 376 14.65 15.45 16.40
N ASP A 377 15.49 16.33 16.93
CA ASP A 377 15.13 17.38 17.88
C ASP A 377 14.12 18.36 17.29
N GLY A 378 14.32 18.79 16.05
CA GLY A 378 13.42 19.70 15.34
C GLY A 378 12.01 19.13 15.24
N VAL A 379 11.88 17.86 14.82
CA VAL A 379 10.58 17.19 14.73
C VAL A 379 9.92 17.05 16.10
N LEU A 380 10.68 16.67 17.15
CA LEU A 380 10.13 16.56 18.51
C LEU A 380 9.71 17.92 19.10
N GLN A 381 10.36 19.02 18.69
CA GLN A 381 9.99 20.38 19.07
C GLN A 381 8.82 20.94 18.24
N GLY A 382 8.19 20.13 17.39
CA GLY A 382 7.00 20.49 16.62
C GLY A 382 7.27 20.89 15.17
N GLN A 383 8.49 20.73 14.65
CA GLN A 383 8.68 20.78 13.20
C GLN A 383 7.92 19.62 12.55
N ARG A 384 7.31 19.90 11.41
CA ARG A 384 6.44 18.95 10.73
C ARG A 384 7.21 17.70 10.30
N LEU A 385 6.67 16.53 10.60
CA LEU A 385 7.22 15.27 10.11
C LEU A 385 6.93 15.06 8.62
N LEU A 386 7.96 15.04 7.79
CA LEU A 386 7.85 14.91 6.33
C LEU A 386 8.06 13.46 5.88
N THR A 387 6.99 12.82 5.45
CA THR A 387 6.99 11.44 4.91
C THR A 387 6.67 11.47 3.42
N MET A 388 7.51 10.86 2.59
CA MET A 388 7.29 10.78 1.13
C MET A 388 5.93 10.17 0.77
N SER A 389 5.36 10.62 -0.35
CA SER A 389 4.07 10.15 -0.87
C SER A 389 4.10 8.68 -1.30
N CYS A 390 2.92 8.05 -1.42
CA CYS A 390 2.84 6.67 -1.85
C CYS A 390 3.26 6.49 -3.32
N SER A 391 2.96 7.46 -4.19
CA SER A 391 3.42 7.48 -5.58
C SER A 391 4.95 7.44 -5.68
N ASP A 392 5.63 8.27 -4.89
CA ASP A 392 7.10 8.31 -4.84
C ASP A 392 7.69 7.01 -4.26
N LYS A 393 7.03 6.43 -3.26
CA LYS A 393 7.44 5.14 -2.69
C LYS A 393 7.25 3.99 -3.66
N ILE A 394 6.16 3.94 -4.43
CA ILE A 394 5.95 2.93 -5.47
C ILE A 394 7.00 3.09 -6.57
N SER A 395 7.30 4.33 -7.02
CA SER A 395 8.40 4.58 -7.95
C SER A 395 9.74 4.05 -7.42
N ARG A 396 10.01 4.26 -6.13
CA ARG A 396 11.18 3.68 -5.48
C ARG A 396 11.18 2.14 -5.48
N TRP A 397 10.03 1.48 -5.31
CA TRP A 397 9.94 0.01 -5.38
C TRP A 397 10.14 -0.50 -6.80
N ASN A 398 9.76 0.28 -7.80
CA ASN A 398 10.02 -0.04 -9.19
C ASN A 398 11.50 0.03 -9.57
N VAL A 399 12.38 0.61 -8.73
CA VAL A 399 13.83 0.56 -8.96
C VAL A 399 14.51 -0.41 -8.00
N LEU A 400 14.21 -0.31 -6.70
CA LEU A 400 14.91 -1.06 -5.65
C LEU A 400 14.29 -2.42 -5.30
N GLY A 401 13.14 -2.73 -5.89
CA GLY A 401 12.33 -3.88 -5.52
C GLY A 401 11.52 -3.68 -4.22
N LEU A 402 10.62 -4.63 -3.98
CA LEU A 402 9.67 -4.66 -2.88
C LEU A 402 10.33 -5.08 -1.56
N GLN A 403 11.41 -5.84 -1.59
CA GLN A 403 12.04 -6.51 -0.45
C GLN A 403 12.77 -5.55 0.51
N GLY A 404 13.26 -4.41 -0.01
CA GLY A 404 14.05 -3.48 0.80
C GLY A 404 15.48 -3.98 1.10
N SER A 405 16.26 -3.19 1.83
CA SER A 405 17.71 -3.41 1.95
C SER A 405 18.08 -4.71 2.66
N LEU A 406 17.42 -5.04 3.78
CA LEU A 406 17.79 -6.23 4.56
C LEU A 406 17.56 -7.51 3.76
N LEU A 407 16.38 -7.70 3.19
CA LEU A 407 16.11 -8.87 2.35
C LEU A 407 16.99 -8.89 1.09
N ALA A 408 17.44 -7.74 0.58
CA ALA A 408 18.32 -7.68 -0.58
C ALA A 408 19.72 -8.28 -0.33
N SER A 409 20.12 -8.56 0.92
CA SER A 409 21.33 -9.36 1.20
C SER A 409 21.11 -10.88 1.04
N ILE A 410 19.85 -11.31 0.92
CA ILE A 410 19.45 -12.72 0.90
C ILE A 410 18.84 -13.11 -0.45
N ILE A 411 18.01 -12.24 -1.03
CA ILE A 411 17.20 -12.52 -2.22
C ILE A 411 17.46 -11.51 -3.34
N GLN A 412 17.28 -11.93 -4.59
CA GLN A 412 17.28 -11.01 -5.73
C GLN A 412 16.08 -10.03 -5.66
N PRO A 413 16.18 -8.84 -6.29
CA PRO A 413 15.11 -7.84 -6.27
C PRO A 413 13.79 -8.38 -6.84
N ILE A 414 12.72 -8.29 -6.04
CA ILE A 414 11.37 -8.67 -6.44
C ILE A 414 10.60 -7.42 -6.83
N TYR A 415 9.98 -7.42 -8.00
CA TYR A 415 9.24 -6.28 -8.53
C TYR A 415 7.74 -6.54 -8.62
N LEU A 416 6.97 -5.45 -8.69
CA LEU A 416 5.55 -5.52 -9.01
C LEU A 416 5.36 -5.96 -10.45
N HIS A 417 4.53 -6.98 -10.67
CA HIS A 417 4.12 -7.35 -12.02
C HIS A 417 3.00 -6.45 -12.52
N SER A 418 2.04 -6.11 -11.64
CA SER A 418 0.96 -5.20 -11.98
C SER A 418 0.44 -4.39 -10.80
N ILE A 419 -0.22 -3.28 -11.11
CA ILE A 419 -0.97 -2.45 -10.18
C ILE A 419 -2.42 -2.35 -10.68
N VAL A 420 -3.36 -2.84 -9.87
CA VAL A 420 -4.79 -2.78 -10.13
C VAL A 420 -5.40 -1.73 -9.22
N LEU A 421 -6.09 -0.75 -9.80
CA LEU A 421 -6.78 0.29 -9.05
C LEU A 421 -8.30 0.07 -9.05
N GLY A 422 -8.94 0.30 -7.91
CA GLY A 422 -10.40 0.30 -7.81
C GLY A 422 -11.04 1.59 -8.34
N SER A 423 -10.32 2.71 -8.32
CA SER A 423 -10.81 4.02 -8.76
C SER A 423 -9.66 4.98 -9.08
N LEU A 424 -9.98 6.09 -9.77
CA LEU A 424 -9.07 7.21 -10.07
C LEU A 424 -7.80 6.83 -10.85
N LEU A 425 -7.85 5.82 -11.72
CA LEU A 425 -6.74 5.53 -12.62
C LEU A 425 -6.81 6.44 -13.85
N HIS A 426 -5.81 7.31 -14.01
CA HIS A 426 -5.48 7.87 -15.31
C HIS A 426 -4.14 7.29 -15.79
N PRO A 427 -4.09 6.55 -16.91
CA PRO A 427 -2.90 5.79 -17.32
C PRO A 427 -1.64 6.66 -17.46
N ALA A 428 -1.74 7.80 -18.15
CA ALA A 428 -0.60 8.71 -18.30
C ALA A 428 -0.06 9.26 -16.97
N HIS A 429 -0.93 9.76 -16.08
CA HIS A 429 -0.48 10.26 -14.77
C HIS A 429 0.08 9.15 -13.88
N MET A 430 -0.53 7.96 -13.90
CA MET A 430 -0.04 6.82 -13.14
C MET A 430 1.34 6.38 -13.65
N TYR A 431 1.51 6.22 -14.98
CA TYR A 431 2.78 5.85 -15.59
C TYR A 431 3.88 6.85 -15.25
N ARG A 432 3.63 8.15 -15.44
CA ARG A 432 4.54 9.23 -15.07
C ARG A 432 4.94 9.13 -13.60
N ALA A 433 3.98 8.99 -12.70
CA ALA A 433 4.21 8.98 -11.27
C ALA A 433 5.09 7.82 -10.78
N ILE A 434 4.92 6.61 -11.35
CA ILE A 434 5.56 5.39 -10.86
C ILE A 434 6.83 4.98 -11.61
N CYS A 435 7.08 5.47 -12.83
CA CYS A 435 8.28 5.13 -13.58
C CYS A 435 8.68 6.17 -14.64
N GLY A 436 7.72 6.75 -15.37
CA GLY A 436 8.01 7.59 -16.55
C GLY A 436 8.82 8.85 -16.25
N ARG A 437 8.61 9.49 -15.09
CA ARG A 437 9.29 10.75 -14.73
C ARG A 437 10.79 10.62 -14.42
N ILE A 438 11.31 9.40 -14.29
CA ILE A 438 12.75 9.14 -14.05
C ILE A 438 13.36 8.29 -15.16
N GLU A 439 12.61 7.96 -16.20
CA GLU A 439 13.00 6.97 -17.20
C GLU A 439 14.24 7.38 -17.99
N ASN A 440 14.38 8.68 -18.30
CA ASN A 440 15.49 9.20 -19.09
C ASN A 440 16.76 9.40 -18.25
N SER A 441 16.62 9.75 -16.97
CA SER A 441 17.72 10.06 -16.07
C SER A 441 18.26 8.87 -15.28
N ILE A 442 17.47 7.80 -15.12
CA ILE A 442 17.91 6.61 -14.37
C ILE A 442 18.88 5.77 -15.21
N GLN A 443 20.15 5.80 -14.83
CA GLN A 443 21.23 5.09 -15.50
C GLN A 443 22.20 4.53 -14.45
N GLY A 444 23.06 3.57 -14.82
CA GLY A 444 24.10 3.05 -13.91
C GLY A 444 23.59 2.17 -12.77
N LEU A 445 22.40 1.56 -12.91
CA LEU A 445 21.89 0.61 -11.92
C LEU A 445 22.77 -0.66 -11.88
N PRO A 446 23.21 -1.12 -10.68
CA PRO A 446 23.98 -2.35 -10.57
C PRO A 446 23.10 -3.56 -10.91
N PRO A 447 23.57 -4.56 -11.66
CA PRO A 447 22.83 -5.80 -11.85
C PRO A 447 22.47 -6.45 -10.51
N PRO A 448 21.27 -7.04 -10.34
CA PRO A 448 20.17 -7.17 -11.31
C PRO A 448 19.11 -6.05 -11.22
N TYR A 449 19.42 -4.90 -10.59
CA TYR A 449 18.47 -3.80 -10.44
C TYR A 449 18.12 -3.16 -11.78
N ARG A 450 16.85 -2.81 -11.96
CA ARG A 450 16.32 -2.18 -13.18
C ARG A 450 15.15 -1.27 -12.86
N LEU A 451 14.80 -0.39 -13.80
CA LEU A 451 13.53 0.32 -13.77
C LEU A 451 12.41 -0.62 -14.22
N ASN A 452 11.64 -1.12 -13.26
CA ASN A 452 10.43 -1.89 -13.50
C ASN A 452 9.29 -1.00 -13.98
N LYS A 453 8.51 -1.51 -14.94
CA LYS A 453 7.32 -0.86 -15.45
C LYS A 453 6.14 -1.82 -15.33
N PRO A 454 5.41 -1.78 -14.20
CA PRO A 454 4.33 -2.74 -13.94
C PRO A 454 3.15 -2.50 -14.88
N LYS A 455 2.39 -3.55 -15.18
CA LYS A 455 1.14 -3.44 -15.92
C LYS A 455 0.08 -2.70 -15.10
N LEU A 456 -0.75 -1.91 -15.76
CA LEU A 456 -1.79 -1.12 -15.10
C LEU A 456 -3.18 -1.60 -15.52
N ALA A 457 -4.12 -1.58 -14.58
CA ALA A 457 -5.54 -1.78 -14.87
C ALA A 457 -6.43 -1.05 -13.86
N LEU A 458 -7.61 -0.64 -14.32
CA LEU A 458 -8.70 -0.12 -13.49
C LEU A 458 -9.77 -1.20 -13.39
N MET A 459 -10.28 -1.48 -12.20
CA MET A 459 -11.42 -2.38 -12.04
C MET A 459 -12.64 -1.88 -12.82
N THR A 460 -13.39 -2.80 -13.41
CA THR A 460 -14.62 -2.49 -14.14
C THR A 460 -15.70 -1.96 -13.19
N SER A 461 -15.77 -2.49 -11.97
CA SER A 461 -16.69 -2.05 -10.92
C SER A 461 -15.92 -1.34 -9.80
N ALA A 462 -15.98 -0.01 -9.77
CA ALA A 462 -15.46 0.76 -8.66
C ALA A 462 -16.34 0.60 -7.41
N GLU A 463 -15.69 0.49 -6.24
CA GLU A 463 -16.40 0.67 -4.96
C GLU A 463 -16.86 2.12 -4.81
N SER A 464 -18.06 2.30 -4.25
CA SER A 464 -18.59 3.61 -3.90
C SER A 464 -17.64 4.34 -2.96
N ARG A 465 -17.35 5.61 -3.25
CA ARG A 465 -16.49 6.43 -2.37
C ARG A 465 -17.24 6.76 -1.07
N ASN A 466 -16.81 6.17 0.04
CA ASN A 466 -17.29 6.55 1.37
C ASN A 466 -16.76 7.95 1.74
N GLN A 467 -17.66 8.91 1.95
CA GLN A 467 -17.32 10.29 2.36
C GLN A 467 -17.11 10.44 3.87
N THR A 468 -17.17 9.35 4.63
CA THR A 468 -16.97 9.35 6.07
C THR A 468 -15.56 9.79 6.45
N LYS A 469 -15.44 10.41 7.65
CA LYS A 469 -14.14 10.76 8.23
C LYS A 469 -13.23 9.51 8.24
N PRO A 470 -11.99 9.62 7.76
CA PRO A 470 -11.08 8.48 7.75
C PRO A 470 -10.80 7.99 9.17
N PRO A 471 -10.72 6.66 9.38
CA PRO A 471 -10.29 6.09 10.64
C PRO A 471 -8.91 6.58 11.08
N ASN A 472 -8.69 6.59 12.39
CA ASN A 472 -7.38 6.86 13.01
C ASN A 472 -6.55 5.59 13.22
N PHE A 473 -6.96 4.48 12.63
CA PHE A 473 -6.28 3.20 12.71
C PHE A 473 -6.01 2.66 11.31
N SER A 474 -5.03 1.77 11.23
CA SER A 474 -4.76 0.92 10.07
C SER A 474 -4.85 -0.53 10.51
N ILE A 475 -5.51 -1.36 9.72
CA ILE A 475 -5.46 -2.81 9.92
C ILE A 475 -4.36 -3.42 9.07
N ASN A 476 -3.82 -4.55 9.50
CA ASN A 476 -3.02 -5.42 8.66
C ASN A 476 -3.33 -6.89 8.91
N TRP A 477 -3.45 -7.63 7.82
CA TRP A 477 -3.57 -9.08 7.78
C TRP A 477 -2.57 -9.64 6.78
N ILE A 478 -2.04 -10.82 7.07
CA ILE A 478 -1.01 -11.51 6.29
C ILE A 478 -1.45 -12.97 6.23
N THR A 479 -1.21 -13.64 5.10
CA THR A 479 -1.47 -15.08 5.01
C THR A 479 -0.78 -15.82 6.15
N ASP A 480 -1.40 -16.91 6.59
CA ASP A 480 -0.91 -17.81 7.64
C ASP A 480 -0.85 -17.18 9.05
N CYS A 481 -1.29 -15.93 9.19
CA CYS A 481 -1.57 -15.33 10.48
C CYS A 481 -3.02 -15.60 10.91
N THR A 482 -3.19 -15.99 12.17
CA THR A 482 -4.49 -16.24 12.78
C THR A 482 -5.29 -14.95 13.01
N GLU A 483 -4.61 -13.87 13.38
CA GLU A 483 -5.26 -12.62 13.83
C GLU A 483 -4.88 -11.39 13.01
N VAL A 484 -5.85 -10.47 12.93
CA VAL A 484 -5.67 -9.13 12.35
C VAL A 484 -5.01 -8.23 13.39
N GLU A 485 -3.99 -7.50 12.97
CA GLU A 485 -3.38 -6.46 13.81
C GLU A 485 -4.02 -5.11 13.51
N ILE A 486 -4.44 -4.41 14.57
CA ILE A 486 -4.96 -3.05 14.49
C ILE A 486 -3.92 -2.11 15.08
N VAL A 487 -3.48 -1.14 14.28
CA VAL A 487 -2.46 -0.16 14.66
C VAL A 487 -3.10 1.23 14.71
N ASN A 488 -2.88 1.97 15.79
CA ASN A 488 -3.23 3.37 15.84
C ASN A 488 -2.28 4.13 14.92
N SER A 489 -2.81 4.78 13.87
CA SER A 489 -1.97 5.43 12.87
C SER A 489 -1.25 6.67 13.40
N PHE A 490 -1.73 7.27 14.50
CA PHE A 490 -1.12 8.44 15.14
C PHE A 490 0.10 8.05 15.99
N THR A 491 0.02 6.95 16.73
CA THR A 491 1.12 6.44 17.58
C THR A 491 2.01 5.41 16.87
N GLY A 492 1.51 4.81 15.79
CA GLY A 492 2.14 3.73 15.03
C GLY A 492 2.37 2.44 15.82
N LYS A 493 1.58 2.21 16.89
CA LYS A 493 1.60 1.02 17.76
C LYS A 493 0.24 0.33 17.81
N LEU A 494 0.21 -0.90 18.34
CA LEU A 494 -1.02 -1.68 18.42
C LEU A 494 -2.06 -1.05 19.35
N ILE A 495 -3.34 -1.19 18.98
CA ILE A 495 -4.48 -0.88 19.85
C ILE A 495 -4.85 -2.17 20.57
N ASN A 496 -4.62 -2.23 21.88
CA ASN A 496 -5.11 -3.32 22.73
C ASN A 496 -6.29 -2.82 23.57
N ASN A 497 -7.45 -3.48 23.44
CA ASN A 497 -8.67 -3.06 24.14
C ASN A 497 -8.61 -3.24 25.68
N ASN A 498 -7.68 -4.05 26.21
CA ASN A 498 -7.68 -4.46 27.62
C ASN A 498 -6.39 -4.20 28.41
N THR A 499 -5.36 -3.54 27.85
CA THR A 499 -4.20 -3.10 28.63
C THR A 499 -3.61 -1.83 28.02
N ASN A 500 -3.21 -0.87 28.86
CA ASN A 500 -2.39 0.29 28.47
C ASN A 500 -0.96 -0.13 28.01
N THR A 501 -0.81 -1.31 27.41
CA THR A 501 0.47 -1.80 26.91
C THR A 501 0.65 -1.39 25.46
N SER A 502 1.64 -0.52 25.28
CA SER A 502 2.09 0.03 24.00
C SER A 502 2.84 -1.04 23.17
N LYS A 503 2.16 -2.12 22.78
CA LYS A 503 2.76 -3.26 22.06
C LYS A 503 3.17 -2.86 20.64
N MET A 504 4.36 -3.26 20.22
CA MET A 504 4.85 -3.02 18.85
C MET A 504 4.14 -3.95 17.86
N SER A 505 3.88 -3.47 16.66
CA SER A 505 3.35 -4.29 15.57
C SER A 505 4.43 -5.24 15.02
N ARG A 506 4.01 -6.42 14.53
CA ARG A 506 4.85 -7.33 13.73
C ARG A 506 5.48 -6.66 12.51
N LEU A 507 4.84 -5.59 12.02
CA LEU A 507 5.32 -4.80 10.90
C LEU A 507 6.22 -3.64 11.34
N SER A 508 6.73 -3.58 12.57
CA SER A 508 7.71 -2.54 13.00
C SER A 508 9.12 -2.79 12.43
N LYS A 509 10.01 -1.78 12.45
CA LYS A 509 11.41 -2.00 12.02
C LYS A 509 12.10 -2.99 12.95
N GLN A 510 11.82 -2.89 14.25
CA GLN A 510 12.33 -3.79 15.29
C GLN A 510 11.97 -5.24 15.01
N SER A 511 10.70 -5.50 14.66
CA SER A 511 10.23 -6.86 14.37
C SER A 511 10.87 -7.44 13.11
N PHE A 512 10.97 -6.65 12.03
CA PHE A 512 11.68 -7.10 10.84
C PHE A 512 13.17 -7.34 11.07
N TYR A 513 13.82 -6.51 11.91
CA TYR A 513 15.22 -6.73 12.20
C TYR A 513 15.43 -8.04 12.96
N ARG A 514 14.55 -8.35 13.92
CA ARG A 514 14.57 -9.63 14.65
C ARG A 514 14.35 -10.82 13.72
N ARG A 515 13.40 -10.74 12.78
CA ARG A 515 13.20 -11.81 11.78
C ARG A 515 14.41 -11.97 10.89
N TYR A 516 15.00 -10.88 10.43
CA TYR A 516 16.22 -10.89 9.62
C TYR A 516 17.38 -11.60 10.33
N THR A 517 17.62 -11.29 11.61
CA THR A 517 18.71 -11.93 12.36
C THR A 517 18.48 -13.43 12.56
N ASN A 518 17.23 -13.85 12.77
CA ASN A 518 16.89 -15.27 12.91
C ASN A 518 17.08 -16.01 11.58
N VAL A 519 16.59 -15.44 10.48
CA VAL A 519 16.75 -16.03 9.15
C VAL A 519 18.22 -16.11 8.76
N ILE A 520 19.00 -15.04 8.90
CA ILE A 520 20.41 -15.07 8.50
C ILE A 520 21.26 -16.05 9.33
N ALA A 521 20.83 -16.36 10.56
CA ALA A 521 21.50 -17.34 11.41
C ALA A 521 21.25 -18.78 10.94
N LEU A 522 20.06 -19.08 10.43
CA LEU A 522 19.60 -20.44 10.13
C LEU A 522 19.61 -20.78 8.64
N LEU A 523 19.45 -19.80 7.75
CA LEU A 523 19.21 -20.05 6.33
C LEU A 523 20.45 -20.70 5.67
N PRO A 524 20.27 -21.73 4.83
CA PRO A 524 21.39 -22.36 4.12
C PRO A 524 21.97 -21.45 3.04
N HIS A 525 23.20 -21.75 2.60
CA HIS A 525 23.84 -21.12 1.44
C HIS A 525 23.93 -19.57 1.48
N VAL A 526 23.78 -18.96 2.65
CA VAL A 526 23.96 -17.51 2.82
C VAL A 526 25.46 -17.21 2.77
N ARG A 527 25.85 -16.34 1.82
CA ARG A 527 27.26 -15.95 1.61
C ARG A 527 27.88 -15.26 2.82
N PHE A 528 27.13 -14.39 3.50
CA PHE A 528 27.63 -13.57 4.59
C PHE A 528 26.64 -13.55 5.76
N ARG A 529 27.07 -14.06 6.92
CA ARG A 529 26.29 -14.03 8.18
C ARG A 529 26.70 -12.88 9.11
N ASP A 530 27.44 -11.90 8.58
CA ASP A 530 27.97 -10.78 9.36
C ASP A 530 26.86 -9.78 9.71
N LEU A 531 26.36 -9.89 10.94
CA LEU A 531 25.39 -8.97 11.52
C LEU A 531 26.13 -7.75 12.10
N LYS A 532 25.78 -6.56 11.62
CA LYS A 532 26.33 -5.33 12.19
C LYS A 532 25.61 -4.96 13.49
N PRO A 533 26.26 -4.20 14.39
CA PRO A 533 25.69 -3.85 15.69
C PRO A 533 24.31 -3.18 15.58
N THR A 534 24.16 -2.24 14.65
CA THR A 534 22.91 -1.47 14.49
C THR A 534 22.14 -1.84 13.23
N TYR A 535 20.83 -1.61 13.26
CA TYR A 535 19.95 -1.75 12.10
C TYR A 535 20.40 -0.87 10.93
N PHE A 536 20.86 0.36 11.19
CA PHE A 536 21.40 1.25 10.17
C PHE A 536 22.62 0.65 9.46
N GLU A 537 23.62 0.20 10.21
CA GLU A 537 24.85 -0.37 9.65
C GLU A 537 24.56 -1.64 8.83
N THR A 538 23.69 -2.52 9.33
CA THR A 538 23.28 -3.72 8.60
C THR A 538 22.55 -3.39 7.29
N LYS A 539 21.79 -2.29 7.25
CA LYS A 539 21.21 -1.84 5.97
C LYS A 539 22.26 -1.28 5.02
N MET A 540 23.26 -0.59 5.56
CA MET A 540 24.30 0.06 4.77
C MET A 540 25.32 -0.93 4.20
N SER A 541 25.49 -2.11 4.81
CA SER A 541 26.38 -3.16 4.30
C SER A 541 25.91 -3.78 2.97
N VAL A 542 24.65 -3.60 2.58
CA VAL A 542 24.11 -4.10 1.29
C VAL A 542 24.41 -3.11 0.16
N VAL A 543 25.64 -3.18 -0.35
CA VAL A 543 26.26 -2.17 -1.21
C VAL A 543 25.47 -1.93 -2.50
N GLU A 544 25.08 -2.98 -3.22
CA GLU A 544 24.39 -2.89 -4.51
C GLU A 544 23.01 -2.24 -4.34
N TYR A 545 22.28 -2.57 -3.27
CA TYR A 545 21.01 -1.93 -2.94
C TYR A 545 21.20 -0.43 -2.63
N GLN A 546 22.24 -0.08 -1.86
CA GLN A 546 22.50 1.33 -1.54
C GLN A 546 22.97 2.11 -2.78
N GLN A 547 23.73 1.49 -3.69
CA GLN A 547 24.12 2.09 -4.96
C GLN A 547 22.90 2.35 -5.85
N ALA A 548 22.05 1.35 -6.08
CA ALA A 548 20.81 1.54 -6.85
C ALA A 548 19.92 2.64 -6.25
N LYS A 549 19.90 2.76 -4.91
CA LYS A 549 19.16 3.82 -4.20
C LYS A 549 19.78 5.20 -4.39
N ARG A 550 21.10 5.32 -4.47
CA ARG A 550 21.77 6.60 -4.79
C ARG A 550 21.45 7.02 -6.23
N GLU A 551 21.53 6.10 -7.19
CA GLU A 551 21.18 6.38 -8.59
C GLU A 551 19.72 6.82 -8.74
N LEU A 552 18.80 6.16 -8.03
CA LEU A 552 17.39 6.58 -7.99
C LEU A 552 17.23 8.03 -7.50
N PHE A 553 17.92 8.40 -6.41
CA PHE A 553 17.79 9.75 -5.85
C PHE A 553 18.45 10.79 -6.77
N ALA A 554 19.59 10.45 -7.38
CA ALA A 554 20.22 11.29 -8.38
C ALA A 554 19.32 11.50 -9.60
N ALA A 555 18.57 10.48 -10.04
CA ALA A 555 17.61 10.59 -11.14
C ALA A 555 16.49 11.60 -10.86
N PHE A 556 15.94 11.62 -9.63
CA PHE A 556 14.95 12.63 -9.25
C PHE A 556 15.52 14.05 -9.25
N SER A 557 16.73 14.24 -8.70
CA SER A 557 17.38 15.56 -8.67
C SER A 557 17.75 16.03 -10.09
N LYS A 558 18.20 15.14 -10.97
CA LYS A 558 18.55 15.46 -12.38
C LYS A 558 17.35 15.93 -13.22
N GLU A 559 16.16 15.43 -12.91
CA GLU A 559 14.90 15.79 -13.60
C GLU A 559 14.19 16.98 -12.93
N ASP A 560 14.86 17.68 -12.00
CA ASP A 560 14.29 18.81 -11.24
C ASP A 560 12.97 18.47 -10.51
N LEU A 561 12.83 17.22 -10.08
CA LEU A 561 11.62 16.74 -9.40
C LEU A 561 11.67 16.97 -7.87
N GLY A 562 12.75 17.57 -7.38
CA GLY A 562 13.04 17.76 -5.96
C GLY A 562 13.84 16.62 -5.35
N ASP A 563 14.33 16.83 -4.13
CA ASP A 563 15.19 15.88 -3.43
C ASP A 563 14.41 14.90 -2.55
N TRP A 564 14.87 13.65 -2.49
CA TRP A 564 14.25 12.65 -1.63
C TRP A 564 14.51 12.95 -0.15
N LEU A 565 13.46 13.31 0.59
CA LEU A 565 13.56 13.55 2.03
C LEU A 565 13.72 12.24 2.81
N LYS A 566 14.73 12.23 3.68
CA LYS A 566 15.04 11.12 4.59
C LYS A 566 14.58 11.48 6.00
N LYS A 567 14.30 10.44 6.80
CA LYS A 567 14.11 10.58 8.25
C LYS A 567 15.47 10.83 8.93
N PRO A 568 15.49 11.43 10.13
CA PRO A 568 16.70 11.53 10.94
C PRO A 568 17.37 10.16 11.11
N ILE A 569 18.70 10.13 11.11
CA ILE A 569 19.49 8.89 11.11
C ILE A 569 19.29 8.09 12.41
N GLU A 570 19.05 8.79 13.51
CA GLU A 570 18.80 8.29 14.86
C GLU A 570 17.64 7.29 14.87
N GLN A 571 16.68 7.43 13.94
CA GLN A 571 15.57 6.50 13.81
C GLN A 571 15.98 5.07 13.40
N ASP A 572 17.10 4.92 12.70
CA ASP A 572 17.62 3.62 12.26
C ASP A 572 18.84 3.17 13.11
N GLN A 573 19.36 4.00 14.02
CA GLN A 573 20.50 3.69 14.90
C GLN A 573 20.09 2.94 16.19
N PHE A 574 19.45 1.79 16.03
CA PHE A 574 19.08 0.92 17.15
C PHE A 574 19.64 -0.49 17.01
N THR A 575 19.77 -1.15 18.16
CA THR A 575 20.13 -2.57 18.28
C THR A 575 18.88 -3.41 18.55
N LEU A 576 19.02 -4.74 18.46
CA LEU A 576 17.91 -5.61 18.84
C LEU A 576 17.62 -5.50 20.34
N LEU A 577 16.38 -5.19 20.68
CA LEU A 577 15.84 -5.32 22.03
C LEU A 577 15.95 -6.80 22.44
N THR A 578 16.86 -7.07 23.36
CA THR A 578 16.93 -8.33 24.09
C THR A 578 15.67 -8.44 24.95
N ALA A 579 15.07 -9.63 24.98
CA ALA A 579 14.07 -9.91 26.01
C ALA A 579 14.85 -9.91 27.32
N LYS A 580 14.64 -8.91 28.18
CA LYS A 580 15.04 -9.06 29.57
C LYS A 580 14.27 -10.27 30.10
N GLU A 581 14.98 -11.28 30.60
CA GLU A 581 14.45 -12.19 31.60
C GLU A 581 13.72 -11.34 32.64
N THR A 582 12.60 -11.84 33.13
CA THR A 582 11.82 -11.19 34.18
C THR A 582 12.71 -10.97 35.41
N ASP A 583 13.39 -9.84 35.47
CA ASP A 583 14.05 -9.37 36.67
C ASP A 583 12.94 -9.17 37.72
N PRO A 584 13.04 -9.77 38.92
CA PRO A 584 12.14 -9.46 40.02
C PRO A 584 12.23 -7.95 40.29
N PRO A 585 11.14 -7.32 40.77
CA PRO A 585 11.03 -5.87 40.84
C PRO A 585 12.21 -5.30 41.61
N SER A 586 13.12 -4.65 40.89
CA SER A 586 14.25 -3.94 41.46
C SER A 586 13.66 -2.79 42.28
N GLN A 587 13.88 -2.81 43.58
CA GLN A 587 13.50 -1.76 44.52
C GLN A 587 14.29 -0.47 44.23
N GLN A 588 13.96 0.24 43.16
CA GLN A 588 14.40 1.61 42.92
C GLN A 588 13.29 2.40 42.24
N GLN A 589 12.17 2.56 42.95
CA GLN A 589 11.22 3.65 42.74
C GLN A 589 10.41 3.89 44.03
N GLN A 590 11.10 4.36 45.07
CA GLN A 590 10.47 5.20 46.08
C GLN A 590 11.08 6.59 45.95
N GLN A 591 10.42 7.44 45.19
CA GLN A 591 10.17 8.86 45.48
C GLN A 591 9.53 9.51 44.24
N PRO A 592 8.20 9.72 44.27
CA PRO A 592 7.70 11.06 43.99
C PRO A 592 6.51 11.38 44.92
N SER A 593 6.79 11.62 46.21
CA SER A 593 5.75 12.07 47.16
C SER A 593 6.05 13.44 47.75
N GLN A 594 7.32 13.88 47.77
CA GLN A 594 7.71 15.15 48.41
C GLN A 594 7.59 16.37 47.48
N GLN A 595 7.80 16.21 46.16
CA GLN A 595 7.68 17.33 45.21
C GLN A 595 6.24 17.78 44.96
N LEU A 596 5.28 16.86 44.96
CA LEU A 596 3.85 17.20 44.83
C LEU A 596 3.33 17.91 46.09
N GLN A 597 3.82 17.53 47.27
CA GLN A 597 3.43 18.16 48.53
C GLN A 597 4.04 19.57 48.67
N GLN A 598 5.31 19.77 48.27
CA GLN A 598 5.94 21.10 48.25
C GLN A 598 5.30 22.06 47.24
N ASN A 599 4.93 21.59 46.04
CA ASN A 599 4.26 22.43 45.05
C ASN A 599 2.84 22.84 45.50
N GLN A 600 2.12 21.96 46.18
CA GLN A 600 0.80 22.27 46.71
C GLN A 600 0.86 23.24 47.89
N GLN A 601 1.89 23.13 48.74
CA GLN A 601 2.12 24.05 49.85
C GLN A 601 2.57 25.44 49.38
N GLN A 602 3.38 25.54 48.33
CA GLN A 602 3.74 26.82 47.71
C GLN A 602 2.56 27.53 47.05
N GLN A 603 1.65 26.78 46.40
CA GLN A 603 0.43 27.38 45.83
C GLN A 603 -0.51 27.93 46.90
N LEU A 604 -0.70 27.21 48.01
CA LEU A 604 -1.50 27.68 49.14
C LEU A 604 -0.90 28.94 49.79
N GLN A 605 0.43 29.03 49.85
CA GLN A 605 1.12 30.19 50.42
C GLN A 605 1.02 31.43 49.52
N GLN A 606 1.10 31.26 48.20
CA GLN A 606 0.83 32.36 47.25
C GLN A 606 -0.62 32.83 47.29
N GLN A 607 -1.58 31.92 47.46
CA GLN A 607 -2.99 32.27 47.54
C GLN A 607 -3.34 33.02 48.83
N GLN A 608 -2.71 32.66 49.96
CA GLN A 608 -2.82 33.44 51.21
C GLN A 608 -2.17 34.83 51.10
N GLN A 609 -1.02 34.96 50.45
CA GLN A 609 -0.39 36.27 50.24
C GLN A 609 -1.25 37.19 49.36
N GLN A 610 -1.90 36.67 48.32
CA GLN A 610 -2.82 37.46 47.49
C GLN A 610 -4.07 37.91 48.25
N GLN A 611 -4.63 37.06 49.13
CA GLN A 611 -5.78 37.45 49.97
C GLN A 611 -5.40 38.50 51.02
N GLN A 612 -4.22 38.40 51.63
CA GLN A 612 -3.73 39.45 52.55
C GLN A 612 -3.47 40.77 51.83
N HIS A 613 -2.96 40.74 50.59
CA HIS A 613 -2.76 41.95 49.79
C HIS A 613 -4.09 42.62 49.39
N GLN A 614 -5.14 41.84 49.11
CA GLN A 614 -6.48 42.37 48.86
C GLN A 614 -7.15 42.96 50.12
N GLN A 615 -6.96 42.36 51.30
CA GLN A 615 -7.49 42.91 52.56
C GLN A 615 -6.78 44.20 53.00
N GLN A 616 -5.49 44.37 52.67
CA GLN A 616 -4.76 45.62 52.98
C GLN A 616 -5.09 46.78 52.02
N GLN A 617 -5.64 46.53 50.83
CA GLN A 617 -6.04 47.58 49.88
C GLN A 617 -7.46 48.12 50.09
N GLN A 618 -8.32 47.40 50.83
CA GLN A 618 -9.71 47.84 51.08
C GLN A 618 -9.85 49.12 51.93
N PRO A 619 -8.97 49.46 52.91
CA PRO A 619 -9.11 50.71 53.66
C PRO A 619 -8.66 51.95 52.88
N GLN A 620 -7.83 51.82 51.83
CA GLN A 620 -7.27 52.98 51.11
C GLN A 620 -8.16 53.49 49.97
N GLN A 621 -9.09 52.68 49.44
CA GLN A 621 -10.06 53.15 48.43
C GLN A 621 -11.30 53.82 49.04
N LEU A 622 -11.59 53.61 50.33
CA LEU A 622 -12.73 54.22 51.03
C LEU A 622 -12.45 55.66 51.52
N GLN A 623 -11.23 56.17 51.39
CA GLN A 623 -10.87 57.54 51.79
C GLN A 623 -10.68 58.51 50.61
N GLN A 624 -10.73 58.02 49.35
CA GLN A 624 -10.65 58.87 48.14
C GLN A 624 -12.00 59.12 47.43
N HIS A 625 -13.09 58.43 47.79
CA HIS A 625 -14.41 58.61 47.16
C HIS A 625 -15.43 59.44 47.98
N GLY A 626 -15.01 60.09 49.07
CA GLY A 626 -15.88 60.92 49.92
C GLY A 626 -16.11 62.36 49.45
N LEU A 627 -15.57 62.78 48.31
CA LEU A 627 -15.74 64.14 47.78
C LEU A 627 -15.91 64.11 46.27
N GLN A 628 -17.12 63.81 45.79
CA GLN A 628 -17.74 64.42 44.60
C GLN A 628 -19.12 63.81 44.31
N GLN A 629 -20.04 64.68 43.88
CA GLN A 629 -21.35 64.44 43.24
C GLN A 629 -22.61 64.58 44.11
N LEU A 630 -23.01 65.85 44.30
CA LEU A 630 -24.41 66.28 44.37
C LEU A 630 -25.04 66.22 42.95
N PRO A 631 -26.31 65.79 42.80
CA PRO A 631 -27.00 65.75 41.51
C PRO A 631 -27.71 67.09 41.19
N PRO A 632 -27.73 67.55 39.91
CA PRO A 632 -28.58 68.65 39.51
C PRO A 632 -30.01 68.18 39.15
N LEU A 633 -30.97 69.04 39.50
CA LEU A 633 -32.42 68.92 39.34
C LEU A 633 -32.88 68.92 37.87
N LEU A 634 -33.87 68.09 37.56
CA LEU A 634 -34.70 68.16 36.34
C LEU A 634 -35.86 69.15 36.53
N PRO A 635 -36.21 69.99 35.53
CA PRO A 635 -37.46 70.75 35.53
C PRO A 635 -38.62 69.99 34.83
N PRO A 636 -39.89 70.40 35.04
CA PRO A 636 -41.06 69.55 34.83
C PRO A 636 -41.85 69.83 33.54
N SER A 637 -42.59 68.79 33.11
CA SER A 637 -43.88 68.73 32.39
C SER A 637 -44.34 69.89 31.49
N ALA A 638 -44.75 69.58 30.25
CA ALA A 638 -46.13 69.86 29.77
C ALA A 638 -46.40 69.37 28.33
N SER A 639 -47.59 68.78 28.18
CA SER A 639 -48.55 68.86 27.06
C SER A 639 -48.16 68.43 25.64
N ALA A 640 -48.96 67.47 25.16
CA ALA A 640 -49.20 67.18 23.76
C ALA A 640 -50.38 68.03 23.19
N VAL A 641 -50.42 68.10 21.85
CA VAL A 641 -51.56 68.39 20.93
C VAL A 641 -51.87 69.89 20.65
N PRO A 642 -52.36 70.30 19.44
CA PRO A 642 -52.04 69.92 18.04
C PRO A 642 -51.76 71.16 17.14
N THR A 643 -51.19 70.95 15.94
CA THR A 643 -51.76 71.24 14.60
C THR A 643 -50.69 71.03 13.54
#